data_AF-A0A1H1LUC0-F1
#
_entry.id   AF-A0A1H1LUC0-F1
#
_cell.length_a   1.000
_cell.length_b   1.000
_cell.length_c   1.000
_cell.angle_alpha   90.00
_cell.angle_beta   90.00
_cell.angle_gamma   90.00
#
_symmetry.space_group_name_H-M   'P 1'
#
loop_
_entity.id
_entity.type
_entity.pdbx_description
1 polymer ?
#
loop_
_entity_poly.entity_id
_entity_poly.type
_entity_poly.pdbx_seq_one_letter_code
_entity_poly.pdbx_strand_id
1 'polypeptide(L)'
;MSGKSARRLRKEREGCLANHNDLQTKAVGAAAAAALAIAIAPGVAQATEVPTGESPEQAATETVVPVAAENSSEAPAAQPTASEEPTATIATTPAPDSTAAPASMPETPVSPNVSAPTPADGDTAAADPAQTSTSDSIEQASEAGAEQASSSQTTSTAVSQVPLASSAPAKAPAEEAVAEVNGTTYSDIDKAIEDAKEGATVTLLKDVSPAKTFTKSLTFKGNHTLSYDVYGWYYTGDMVIDGATLVVNSDANRVKADEDQKWLVMCLKGSLNAINGGNISFFFDGSTGAKCAIYANGGATIVVDNGSFFSINSQNTKGVVGQGIQLDETAGTGIFVKNGSSFLIDGTNRGYVNSPIVYVENSTFTVQNCTSNASNGGTFTAINSDIMFVNNAGHGLSTADATFDNSTLTSSGNGYTGLHVRKNLVVKNGSKIDVSNGNGWNSWDADLFSGIRLIHNADIDESSEVRVAHNVSVGIRASDPKAHVNFAPGAKLSVIDNGRLTDGSHGEEAGRQFTSNGGGIWNAADMTLPEGAAIYNNDAPISGDDIYSTGSIAFPKAVKARLDGEQNNVCTDKIDGWYDDSANNRWVGDIPAKGTTDDIHAKSVKPGAYDVTEDTPLAIKAAHTYEDSLIYDKNADDATGATDPSNGSLDEEGHWVKRVSVRKNGFIRAGYRFIGWNTAADGTGDWYGVVAADSLAAKNSLDVYELLDGKGNDILYAIWEKLPEPPTPTPKPQATPKPAAVKASVATSKSALPKTGDTSGSAQAAGILALIGTALAGLSRTIRRSNRAE
;
A
#
# COMPACT_ATOMS: atom_id res chain seq x y z
N MET A 1 28.86 -2.89 20.87
CA MET A 1 29.60 -4.15 21.18
C MET A 1 29.34 -5.16 20.06
N SER A 2 30.02 -6.31 20.00
CA SER A 2 30.14 -7.11 18.76
C SER A 2 28.95 -8.03 18.43
N GLY A 3 28.55 -8.06 17.15
CA GLY A 3 27.47 -8.89 16.61
C GLY A 3 27.78 -10.39 16.49
N LYS A 4 28.17 -11.04 17.60
CA LYS A 4 28.31 -12.52 17.66
C LYS A 4 27.17 -13.23 18.39
N SER A 5 26.40 -12.54 19.23
CA SER A 5 25.32 -13.16 20.02
C SER A 5 24.10 -13.55 19.18
N ALA A 6 23.72 -12.75 18.17
CA ALA A 6 22.52 -12.97 17.36
C ALA A 6 22.51 -14.33 16.60
N ARG A 7 23.68 -14.83 16.18
CA ARG A 7 23.79 -16.14 15.50
C ARG A 7 23.60 -17.34 16.42
N ARG A 8 23.59 -17.18 17.75
CA ARG A 8 23.41 -18.30 18.69
C ARG A 8 21.93 -18.61 18.94
N LEU A 9 21.13 -17.58 19.25
CA LEU A 9 19.70 -17.72 19.53
C LEU A 9 18.90 -18.29 18.34
N ARG A 10 19.25 -17.93 17.10
CA ARG A 10 18.57 -18.47 15.90
C ARG A 10 18.74 -19.99 15.76
N LYS A 11 19.84 -20.58 16.27
CA LYS A 11 20.10 -22.02 16.19
C LYS A 11 19.45 -22.84 17.31
N GLU A 12 18.95 -22.18 18.36
CA GLU A 12 18.24 -22.83 19.48
C GLU A 12 16.71 -22.90 19.23
N ARG A 13 16.13 -22.05 18.35
CA ARG A 13 14.72 -22.16 17.90
C ARG A 13 14.48 -23.31 16.90
N GLU A 14 15.41 -23.59 15.98
CA GLU A 14 15.28 -24.68 14.99
C GLU A 14 15.08 -26.07 15.63
N GLY A 15 15.61 -26.29 16.84
CA GLY A 15 15.44 -27.55 17.57
C GLY A 15 14.08 -27.74 18.25
N CYS A 16 13.24 -26.71 18.33
CA CYS A 16 12.00 -26.75 19.12
C CYS A 16 10.73 -26.97 18.27
N LEU A 17 10.78 -26.68 16.97
CA LEU A 17 9.64 -26.84 16.04
C LEU A 17 9.44 -28.29 15.55
N ALA A 18 10.41 -29.19 15.76
CA ALA A 18 10.40 -30.55 15.24
C ALA A 18 9.41 -31.52 15.94
N ASN A 19 8.80 -31.13 17.07
CA ASN A 19 8.07 -32.04 17.97
C ASN A 19 6.54 -31.92 17.94
N HIS A 20 5.94 -31.12 17.04
CA HIS A 20 4.50 -30.80 17.11
C HIS A 20 3.56 -31.52 16.12
N ASN A 21 4.08 -32.39 15.24
CA ASN A 21 3.28 -33.06 14.19
C ASN A 21 2.85 -34.51 14.47
N ASP A 22 3.18 -35.09 15.64
CA ASP A 22 3.00 -36.54 15.90
C ASP A 22 1.90 -36.88 16.94
N LEU A 23 0.83 -36.07 17.00
CA LEU A 23 -0.25 -36.24 18.00
C LEU A 23 -1.70 -36.04 17.47
N GLN A 24 -1.97 -36.30 16.19
CA GLN A 24 -3.35 -36.48 15.69
C GLN A 24 -3.53 -37.73 14.82
N THR A 25 -3.39 -38.91 15.41
CA THR A 25 -4.11 -40.11 14.92
C THR A 25 -4.41 -41.11 16.06
N LYS A 26 -5.64 -41.63 16.11
CA LYS A 26 -6.16 -42.75 16.94
C LYS A 26 -6.44 -42.52 18.45
N ALA A 27 -7.67 -42.10 18.76
CA ALA A 27 -8.55 -42.69 19.80
C ALA A 27 -9.95 -42.06 19.69
N VAL A 28 -10.94 -42.65 19.00
CA VAL A 28 -11.82 -43.75 19.45
C VAL A 28 -12.77 -43.39 20.61
N GLY A 29 -14.09 -43.50 20.37
CA GLY A 29 -15.01 -44.07 21.37
C GLY A 29 -16.12 -43.16 21.90
N ALA A 30 -17.32 -43.32 21.33
CA ALA A 30 -18.57 -42.69 21.77
C ALA A 30 -19.01 -43.02 23.22
N ALA A 31 -19.73 -42.08 23.85
CA ALA A 31 -20.80 -42.35 24.81
C ALA A 31 -21.80 -41.17 24.82
N ALA A 32 -23.07 -41.42 25.18
CA ALA A 32 -24.11 -40.38 25.20
C ALA A 32 -25.07 -40.54 26.39
N ALA A 33 -25.50 -39.41 26.96
CA ALA A 33 -26.71 -39.23 27.78
C ALA A 33 -27.13 -37.76 27.65
N ALA A 34 -28.31 -37.36 27.15
CA ALA A 34 -29.69 -37.79 27.43
C ALA A 34 -30.28 -37.13 28.70
N ALA A 35 -31.12 -36.11 28.48
CA ALA A 35 -32.10 -35.58 29.42
C ALA A 35 -33.43 -35.36 28.67
N LEU A 36 -34.56 -35.47 29.36
CA LEU A 36 -35.86 -35.77 28.76
C LEU A 36 -36.99 -34.88 29.31
N ALA A 37 -37.86 -34.38 28.43
CA ALA A 37 -39.18 -33.84 28.76
C ALA A 37 -40.21 -34.22 27.67
N ILE A 38 -41.47 -34.44 28.05
CA ILE A 38 -42.50 -35.09 27.22
C ILE A 38 -43.80 -34.26 27.20
N ALA A 39 -44.44 -34.14 26.03
CA ALA A 39 -45.83 -33.66 25.91
C ALA A 39 -46.59 -34.25 24.69
N ILE A 40 -47.08 -35.48 24.84
CA ILE A 40 -48.42 -36.01 24.42
C ILE A 40 -48.98 -35.68 23.01
N ALA A 41 -49.31 -36.73 22.25
CA ALA A 41 -50.24 -36.73 21.10
C ALA A 41 -51.48 -37.62 21.38
N PRO A 42 -52.63 -37.44 20.67
CA PRO A 42 -53.04 -38.39 19.59
C PRO A 42 -53.87 -37.72 18.45
N GLY A 43 -54.31 -38.38 17.35
CA GLY A 43 -54.03 -39.73 16.84
C GLY A 43 -54.93 -40.19 15.64
N VAL A 44 -54.30 -40.87 14.67
CA VAL A 44 -54.76 -41.83 13.61
C VAL A 44 -56.26 -42.07 13.31
N ALA A 45 -56.63 -42.07 12.00
CA ALA A 45 -57.67 -42.95 11.43
C ALA A 45 -57.52 -43.26 9.90
N GLN A 46 -57.94 -44.47 9.54
CA GLN A 46 -58.02 -45.25 8.27
C GLN A 46 -59.02 -44.72 7.20
N ALA A 47 -59.25 -45.29 5.98
CA ALA A 47 -58.54 -46.15 4.98
C ALA A 47 -59.45 -46.35 3.70
N THR A 48 -59.06 -47.23 2.75
CA THR A 48 -59.79 -47.77 1.53
C THR A 48 -60.12 -46.80 0.37
N GLU A 49 -60.23 -47.15 -0.94
CA GLU A 49 -59.84 -48.34 -1.76
C GLU A 49 -59.67 -47.97 -3.28
N VAL A 50 -59.38 -48.95 -4.17
CA VAL A 50 -58.90 -48.84 -5.60
C VAL A 50 -59.46 -50.01 -6.46
N PRO A 51 -59.45 -50.08 -7.84
CA PRO A 51 -58.35 -49.73 -8.77
C PRO A 51 -58.78 -49.29 -10.24
N THR A 52 -58.04 -49.73 -11.28
CA THR A 52 -58.13 -49.49 -12.76
C THR A 52 -57.55 -48.15 -13.25
N GLY A 53 -56.75 -48.03 -14.34
CA GLY A 53 -56.14 -49.02 -15.27
C GLY A 53 -55.71 -48.31 -16.59
N GLU A 54 -54.77 -48.75 -17.45
CA GLU A 54 -53.78 -49.87 -17.46
C GLU A 54 -52.54 -49.43 -18.32
N SER A 55 -51.71 -50.35 -18.86
CA SER A 55 -50.50 -50.07 -19.69
C SER A 55 -50.23 -51.18 -20.73
N PRO A 56 -49.48 -50.94 -21.85
CA PRO A 56 -48.08 -51.44 -21.90
C PRO A 56 -47.08 -50.72 -22.87
N GLU A 57 -45.76 -50.82 -22.55
CA GLU A 57 -44.58 -51.16 -23.43
C GLU A 57 -44.27 -50.36 -24.76
N GLN A 58 -43.05 -50.32 -25.34
CA GLN A 58 -41.69 -50.86 -25.04
C GLN A 58 -40.58 -50.09 -25.81
N ALA A 59 -39.32 -50.17 -25.34
CA ALA A 59 -38.04 -50.10 -26.13
C ALA A 59 -37.68 -48.81 -26.96
N ALA A 60 -36.45 -48.56 -27.44
CA ALA A 60 -35.06 -48.84 -26.99
C ALA A 60 -34.05 -48.07 -27.91
N THR A 61 -32.73 -48.19 -27.65
CA THR A 61 -31.56 -47.62 -28.42
C THR A 61 -31.40 -46.08 -28.31
N GLU A 62 -30.21 -45.45 -28.18
CA GLU A 62 -28.88 -45.62 -28.82
C GLU A 62 -28.87 -45.29 -30.34
N THR A 63 -27.88 -44.61 -30.94
CA THR A 63 -26.57 -44.11 -30.46
C THR A 63 -26.07 -42.91 -31.32
N VAL A 64 -25.00 -42.24 -30.86
CA VAL A 64 -23.91 -41.63 -31.67
C VAL A 64 -24.12 -40.25 -32.37
N VAL A 65 -23.00 -39.51 -32.39
CA VAL A 65 -22.68 -38.17 -32.98
C VAL A 65 -22.14 -38.38 -34.45
N PRO A 66 -21.24 -37.58 -35.10
CA PRO A 66 -20.84 -36.16 -35.07
C PRO A 66 -20.78 -35.50 -36.51
N VAL A 67 -20.11 -34.33 -36.63
CA VAL A 67 -19.50 -33.68 -37.85
C VAL A 67 -20.43 -33.25 -39.02
N ALA A 68 -20.09 -32.29 -39.91
CA ALA A 68 -18.93 -31.38 -40.10
C ALA A 68 -19.33 -30.06 -40.83
N ALA A 69 -18.40 -29.08 -40.90
CA ALA A 69 -17.95 -28.22 -42.03
C ALA A 69 -18.90 -27.83 -43.22
N GLU A 70 -18.77 -26.70 -43.95
CA GLU A 70 -17.68 -25.72 -44.13
C GLU A 70 -18.14 -24.42 -44.86
N ASN A 71 -17.25 -23.42 -44.98
CA ASN A 71 -17.12 -22.38 -46.05
C ASN A 71 -18.12 -21.21 -46.29
N SER A 72 -17.71 -20.01 -45.84
CA SER A 72 -17.47 -18.75 -46.62
C SER A 72 -18.43 -18.19 -47.69
N SER A 73 -18.74 -16.88 -47.61
CA SER A 73 -18.70 -15.91 -48.75
C SER A 73 -18.80 -14.43 -48.30
N GLU A 74 -18.72 -13.48 -49.24
CA GLU A 74 -18.25 -12.08 -49.09
C GLU A 74 -19.30 -11.00 -48.69
N ALA A 75 -18.83 -9.76 -48.51
CA ALA A 75 -19.61 -8.53 -48.24
C ALA A 75 -20.06 -7.81 -49.54
N PRO A 76 -20.75 -6.65 -49.47
CA PRO A 76 -20.00 -5.37 -49.50
C PRO A 76 -20.60 -4.20 -48.68
N ALA A 77 -19.88 -3.08 -48.61
CA ALA A 77 -20.28 -1.82 -47.96
C ALA A 77 -20.65 -0.70 -48.96
N ALA A 78 -21.21 0.43 -48.49
CA ALA A 78 -21.48 1.61 -49.32
C ALA A 78 -21.46 2.95 -48.53
N GLN A 79 -20.73 3.95 -49.05
CA GLN A 79 -20.81 5.37 -48.65
C GLN A 79 -20.26 6.29 -49.76
N PRO A 80 -20.80 7.52 -49.91
CA PRO A 80 -20.01 8.74 -50.17
C PRO A 80 -20.53 9.93 -49.29
N THR A 81 -20.23 11.23 -49.45
CA THR A 81 -19.54 12.04 -50.48
C THR A 81 -18.87 13.27 -49.83
N ALA A 82 -18.21 14.11 -50.65
CA ALA A 82 -17.66 15.44 -50.33
C ALA A 82 -18.78 16.53 -50.21
N SER A 83 -18.55 17.83 -49.91
CA SER A 83 -17.36 18.72 -49.71
C SER A 83 -17.82 19.98 -48.88
N GLU A 84 -17.13 21.09 -48.60
CA GLU A 84 -15.90 21.79 -49.06
C GLU A 84 -15.11 22.44 -47.87
N GLU A 85 -14.19 23.36 -48.15
CA GLU A 85 -13.37 24.22 -47.23
C GLU A 85 -13.74 25.73 -47.48
N PRO A 86 -13.04 26.83 -47.04
CA PRO A 86 -11.69 26.96 -46.44
C PRO A 86 -11.50 28.04 -45.31
N THR A 87 -10.22 28.29 -44.99
CA THR A 87 -9.59 29.54 -44.44
C THR A 87 -9.64 29.89 -42.94
N ALA A 88 -8.55 30.53 -42.49
CA ALA A 88 -8.28 30.99 -41.12
C ALA A 88 -7.95 32.50 -41.08
N THR A 89 -7.98 33.13 -39.91
CA THR A 89 -7.47 34.50 -39.68
C THR A 89 -7.00 34.67 -38.22
N ILE A 90 -5.98 35.50 -37.99
CA ILE A 90 -5.39 35.80 -36.66
C ILE A 90 -5.75 37.24 -36.27
N ALA A 91 -6.25 37.48 -35.04
CA ALA A 91 -6.29 38.81 -34.44
C ALA A 91 -6.37 38.80 -32.89
N THR A 92 -5.32 39.34 -32.25
CA THR A 92 -5.31 40.19 -31.03
C THR A 92 -6.23 39.90 -29.82
N THR A 93 -5.60 39.79 -28.65
CA THR A 93 -6.19 40.12 -27.33
C THR A 93 -6.50 41.62 -27.20
N PRO A 94 -7.40 42.02 -26.28
CA PRO A 94 -6.95 42.40 -24.93
C PRO A 94 -7.82 41.80 -23.80
N ALA A 95 -7.41 42.03 -22.55
CA ALA A 95 -8.18 41.65 -21.35
C ALA A 95 -9.31 42.66 -21.02
N PRO A 96 -10.25 42.28 -20.13
CA PRO A 96 -10.90 43.20 -19.21
C PRO A 96 -10.47 42.97 -17.75
N ASP A 97 -10.79 43.95 -16.91
CA ASP A 97 -10.35 44.07 -15.51
C ASP A 97 -11.30 43.39 -14.50
N SER A 98 -10.88 43.39 -13.25
CA SER A 98 -11.63 43.06 -12.04
C SER A 98 -12.93 43.87 -11.85
N THR A 99 -13.97 43.22 -11.31
CA THR A 99 -14.84 43.70 -10.18
C THR A 99 -16.17 42.91 -10.10
N ALA A 100 -16.35 42.11 -9.04
CA ALA A 100 -17.66 41.70 -8.53
C ALA A 100 -17.53 41.21 -7.08
N ALA A 101 -18.40 41.69 -6.17
CA ALA A 101 -18.52 41.20 -4.80
C ALA A 101 -19.54 40.02 -4.74
N PRO A 102 -19.49 39.12 -3.74
CA PRO A 102 -20.25 37.87 -3.76
C PRO A 102 -21.76 38.07 -3.59
N ALA A 103 -22.53 37.12 -4.13
CA ALA A 103 -23.99 37.10 -4.05
C ALA A 103 -24.50 36.67 -2.67
N SER A 104 -25.73 37.07 -2.34
CA SER A 104 -26.36 36.95 -1.03
C SER A 104 -26.86 35.55 -0.67
N MET A 105 -26.79 35.22 0.63
CA MET A 105 -27.58 34.16 1.28
C MET A 105 -29.08 34.26 0.95
N PRO A 106 -29.81 33.14 0.76
CA PRO A 106 -31.27 33.11 0.87
C PRO A 106 -31.73 32.94 2.33
N GLU A 107 -32.90 33.49 2.67
CA GLU A 107 -33.46 33.47 4.03
C GLU A 107 -34.25 32.17 4.35
N THR A 108 -34.67 32.05 5.62
CA THR A 108 -35.39 30.90 6.19
C THR A 108 -36.89 30.86 5.84
N PRO A 109 -37.52 29.67 5.96
CA PRO A 109 -38.95 29.61 6.25
C PRO A 109 -39.29 28.74 7.49
N VAL A 110 -39.82 29.43 8.50
CA VAL A 110 -40.76 29.06 9.57
C VAL A 110 -41.32 27.61 9.60
N SER A 111 -41.27 26.96 10.78
CA SER A 111 -41.88 25.65 11.08
C SER A 111 -43.42 25.65 11.09
N PRO A 112 -44.07 24.46 11.08
CA PRO A 112 -44.77 24.09 12.33
C PRO A 112 -44.81 22.59 12.69
N ASN A 113 -44.54 22.33 13.98
CA ASN A 113 -45.24 21.42 14.89
C ASN A 113 -45.41 19.90 14.57
N VAL A 114 -44.55 19.09 15.20
CA VAL A 114 -44.82 17.80 15.89
C VAL A 114 -45.58 16.68 15.14
N SER A 115 -44.85 15.60 14.86
CA SER A 115 -45.23 14.21 15.21
C SER A 115 -43.97 13.34 15.27
N ALA A 116 -43.92 12.38 16.20
CA ALA A 116 -42.74 11.54 16.43
C ALA A 116 -42.85 10.16 15.76
N PRO A 117 -41.73 9.60 15.27
CA PRO A 117 -41.54 8.16 15.11
C PRO A 117 -40.43 7.60 16.03
N THR A 118 -40.49 6.28 16.24
CA THR A 118 -39.61 5.48 17.11
C THR A 118 -38.16 5.36 16.58
N PRO A 119 -37.12 5.29 17.43
CA PRO A 119 -35.76 4.99 16.99
C PRO A 119 -35.52 3.48 16.78
N ALA A 120 -34.97 3.16 15.60
CA ALA A 120 -34.23 1.96 15.25
C ALA A 120 -33.32 2.32 14.05
N ASP A 121 -32.11 1.80 13.88
CA ASP A 121 -31.34 0.87 14.72
C ASP A 121 -30.07 1.53 15.26
N GLY A 122 -29.42 0.90 16.24
CA GLY A 122 -28.21 1.43 16.88
C GLY A 122 -26.94 0.70 16.44
N ASP A 123 -25.82 1.43 16.48
CA ASP A 123 -24.48 0.83 16.57
C ASP A 123 -23.72 1.53 17.72
N THR A 124 -22.99 0.76 18.54
CA THR A 124 -22.51 1.24 19.84
C THR A 124 -21.04 1.63 19.82
N ALA A 125 -20.75 2.85 20.25
CA ALA A 125 -19.39 3.29 20.55
C ALA A 125 -18.79 2.40 21.66
N ALA A 126 -17.91 1.47 21.27
CA ALA A 126 -17.24 0.57 22.19
C ALA A 126 -16.31 1.33 23.14
N ALA A 127 -16.48 1.11 24.45
CA ALA A 127 -15.59 1.63 25.48
C ALA A 127 -14.45 0.63 25.74
N ASP A 128 -13.22 1.15 25.82
CA ASP A 128 -11.99 0.38 26.04
C ASP A 128 -11.91 -0.18 27.48
N PRO A 129 -11.82 -1.51 27.69
CA PRO A 129 -11.78 -2.11 29.03
C PRO A 129 -10.38 -2.11 29.64
N ALA A 130 -10.15 -1.23 30.63
CA ALA A 130 -8.91 -1.18 31.38
C ALA A 130 -8.56 -2.53 32.05
N GLN A 131 -7.40 -3.11 31.72
CA GLN A 131 -6.94 -4.35 32.34
C GLN A 131 -6.47 -4.14 33.77
N THR A 132 -7.08 -4.88 34.70
CA THR A 132 -6.64 -4.95 36.11
C THR A 132 -5.74 -6.16 36.35
N SER A 133 -4.45 -5.93 36.56
CA SER A 133 -3.51 -6.94 37.07
C SER A 133 -3.48 -6.94 38.60
N THR A 134 -3.76 -8.08 39.24
CA THR A 134 -3.80 -8.24 40.70
C THR A 134 -2.40 -8.21 41.33
N SER A 135 -2.23 -7.47 42.43
CA SER A 135 -1.00 -7.47 43.25
C SER A 135 -1.12 -8.44 44.42
N ASP A 136 -0.28 -9.48 44.46
CA ASP A 136 -0.08 -10.30 45.65
C ASP A 136 0.98 -9.69 46.59
N SER A 137 0.90 -10.01 47.89
CA SER A 137 1.57 -9.24 48.96
C SER A 137 2.64 -10.03 49.73
N ILE A 138 3.83 -9.46 49.92
CA ILE A 138 4.81 -9.89 50.95
C ILE A 138 5.48 -8.67 51.63
N GLU A 139 5.30 -8.61 52.95
CA GLU A 139 6.19 -8.18 54.06
C GLU A 139 7.35 -7.17 53.79
N GLN A 140 7.38 -6.01 54.49
CA GLN A 140 8.08 -5.76 55.80
C GLN A 140 9.54 -5.23 55.55
N ALA A 141 10.17 -4.36 56.34
CA ALA A 141 10.00 -4.02 57.75
C ALA A 141 10.20 -2.53 58.11
N SER A 142 10.08 -2.26 59.41
CA SER A 142 10.27 -1.01 60.15
C SER A 142 11.64 -0.32 60.00
N GLU A 143 11.67 1.00 60.26
CA GLU A 143 12.27 1.50 61.50
C GLU A 143 11.72 2.88 61.92
N ALA A 144 12.03 3.32 63.15
CA ALA A 144 11.48 4.52 63.76
C ALA A 144 12.58 5.46 64.27
N GLY A 145 12.34 6.77 64.22
CA GLY A 145 13.24 7.79 64.75
C GLY A 145 12.52 9.11 64.96
N ALA A 146 12.57 9.63 66.18
CA ALA A 146 12.04 10.95 66.55
C ALA A 146 13.18 11.81 67.09
N GLU A 147 13.09 13.13 66.95
CA GLU A 147 13.37 14.05 68.06
C GLU A 147 12.85 15.48 67.80
N GLN A 148 12.95 16.35 68.80
CA GLN A 148 12.22 17.63 68.87
C GLN A 148 13.07 18.87 68.52
N ALA A 149 12.36 19.93 68.19
CA ALA A 149 12.86 21.28 67.97
C ALA A 149 13.48 21.95 69.22
N SER A 150 14.21 23.05 69.00
CA SER A 150 14.38 24.09 70.03
C SER A 150 14.65 25.49 69.45
N SER A 151 13.71 26.42 69.71
CA SER A 151 13.90 27.84 70.10
C SER A 151 14.76 28.80 69.21
N SER A 152 14.72 30.13 69.34
CA SER A 152 14.25 31.04 70.40
C SER A 152 13.62 32.34 69.87
N GLN A 153 12.83 33.01 70.72
CA GLN A 153 12.33 34.39 70.50
C GLN A 153 13.31 35.45 71.03
N THR A 154 13.20 36.71 70.58
CA THR A 154 13.37 37.90 71.45
C THR A 154 12.74 39.17 70.84
N THR A 155 12.66 40.26 71.61
CA THR A 155 11.76 41.41 71.39
C THR A 155 12.45 42.79 71.55
N SER A 156 11.96 43.81 70.80
CA SER A 156 11.80 45.26 71.13
C SER A 156 12.69 45.95 72.21
N THR A 157 13.17 47.21 72.11
CA THR A 157 12.70 48.44 71.41
C THR A 157 13.75 49.59 71.50
N ALA A 158 13.40 50.82 71.02
CA ALA A 158 14.01 52.16 71.28
C ALA A 158 15.10 52.66 70.28
N VAL A 159 15.26 53.97 69.95
CA VAL A 159 14.50 55.23 70.22
C VAL A 159 14.80 56.31 69.11
N SER A 160 14.07 57.44 69.09
CA SER A 160 14.13 58.63 68.18
C SER A 160 15.52 59.04 67.61
N GLN A 161 15.72 59.51 66.35
CA GLN A 161 15.07 60.60 65.56
C GLN A 161 15.34 62.01 66.15
N VAL A 162 15.66 63.13 65.46
CA VAL A 162 15.50 63.70 64.06
C VAL A 162 16.82 64.51 63.71
N PRO A 163 16.97 65.54 62.80
CA PRO A 163 16.14 66.20 61.76
C PRO A 163 16.81 66.45 60.35
N LEU A 164 16.12 67.22 59.46
CA LEU A 164 16.55 67.89 58.19
C LEU A 164 16.96 66.99 56.98
N ALA A 165 16.67 67.36 55.71
CA ALA A 165 16.00 68.54 55.15
C ALA A 165 15.14 68.17 53.90
N SER A 166 14.33 69.13 53.40
CA SER A 166 13.42 68.92 52.26
C SER A 166 14.14 68.81 50.90
N SER A 167 13.68 67.85 50.09
CA SER A 167 13.73 67.92 48.62
C SER A 167 12.36 67.56 48.04
N ALA A 168 12.03 68.09 46.87
CA ALA A 168 10.74 67.84 46.22
C ALA A 168 10.64 66.39 45.74
N PRO A 169 9.43 65.79 45.67
CA PRO A 169 9.27 64.44 45.12
C PRO A 169 9.77 64.42 43.68
N ALA A 170 10.74 63.55 43.40
CA ALA A 170 11.15 63.26 42.04
C ALA A 170 9.92 62.76 41.27
N LYS A 171 9.64 63.38 40.11
CA LYS A 171 8.57 62.91 39.22
C LYS A 171 8.88 61.44 38.90
N ALA A 172 7.95 60.54 39.21
CA ALA A 172 8.09 59.13 38.86
C ALA A 172 8.38 59.00 37.35
N PRO A 173 9.17 57.99 36.92
CA PRO A 173 9.33 57.69 35.50
C PRO A 173 7.96 57.63 34.83
N ALA A 174 7.83 58.23 33.64
CA ALA A 174 6.62 58.04 32.85
C ALA A 174 6.55 56.55 32.49
N GLU A 175 5.54 55.86 33.01
CA GLU A 175 5.40 54.42 32.87
C GLU A 175 5.20 54.07 31.39
N GLU A 176 6.08 53.22 30.86
CA GLU A 176 6.20 53.01 29.42
C GLU A 176 5.00 52.24 28.87
N ALA A 177 4.29 52.87 27.92
CA ALA A 177 3.07 52.34 27.33
C ALA A 177 3.27 50.93 26.74
N VAL A 178 2.28 50.06 26.98
CA VAL A 178 2.29 48.64 26.63
C VAL A 178 1.23 48.32 25.58
N ALA A 179 0.19 49.13 25.49
CA ALA A 179 -0.86 49.04 24.50
C ALA A 179 -1.45 50.41 24.15
N GLU A 180 -2.05 50.52 22.99
CA GLU A 180 -2.91 51.63 22.57
C GLU A 180 -4.30 51.13 22.18
N VAL A 181 -5.35 51.81 22.63
CA VAL A 181 -6.74 51.56 22.25
C VAL A 181 -7.37 52.89 21.82
N ASN A 182 -7.79 52.99 20.56
CA ASN A 182 -8.39 54.20 19.97
C ASN A 182 -7.57 55.50 20.21
N GLY A 183 -6.25 55.49 20.04
CA GLY A 183 -5.39 56.66 20.29
C GLY A 183 -5.12 56.96 21.77
N THR A 184 -5.59 56.13 22.70
CA THR A 184 -5.29 56.23 24.14
C THR A 184 -4.24 55.19 24.51
N THR A 185 -3.09 55.65 25.01
CA THR A 185 -1.98 54.79 25.45
C THR A 185 -2.14 54.34 26.90
N TYR A 186 -1.87 53.07 27.17
CA TYR A 186 -1.99 52.43 28.49
C TYR A 186 -0.63 51.87 28.95
N SER A 187 -0.27 52.05 30.22
CA SER A 187 0.88 51.36 30.85
C SER A 187 0.53 49.98 31.45
N ASP A 188 -0.75 49.64 31.48
CA ASP A 188 -1.30 48.38 31.98
C ASP A 188 -2.17 47.72 30.90
N ILE A 189 -1.86 46.46 30.57
CA ILE A 189 -2.58 45.68 29.56
C ILE A 189 -3.96 45.21 30.05
N ASP A 190 -4.10 44.89 31.33
CA ASP A 190 -5.40 44.51 31.91
C ASP A 190 -6.36 45.71 31.85
N LYS A 191 -5.84 46.93 32.06
CA LYS A 191 -6.64 48.16 31.93
C LYS A 191 -6.97 48.51 30.47
N ALA A 192 -6.03 48.29 29.54
CA ALA A 192 -6.31 48.44 28.10
C ALA A 192 -7.42 47.47 27.64
N ILE A 193 -7.35 46.21 28.06
CA ILE A 193 -8.36 45.18 27.77
C ILE A 193 -9.69 45.50 28.47
N GLU A 194 -9.69 46.03 29.70
CA GLU A 194 -10.91 46.44 30.42
C GLU A 194 -11.65 47.58 29.69
N ASP A 195 -10.95 48.66 29.32
CA ASP A 195 -11.53 49.85 28.68
C ASP A 195 -11.87 49.65 27.19
N ALA A 196 -11.26 48.67 26.52
CA ALA A 196 -11.57 48.33 25.14
C ALA A 196 -13.07 47.97 24.98
N LYS A 197 -13.72 48.53 23.97
CA LYS A 197 -15.11 48.22 23.64
C LYS A 197 -15.20 46.85 22.96
N GLU A 198 -16.40 46.28 22.94
CA GLU A 198 -16.69 45.10 22.11
C GLU A 198 -16.32 45.37 20.64
N GLY A 199 -15.57 44.47 20.02
CA GLY A 199 -15.05 44.62 18.65
C GLY A 199 -13.92 45.63 18.48
N ALA A 200 -13.33 46.16 19.57
CA ALA A 200 -12.22 47.12 19.47
C ALA A 200 -10.87 46.47 19.15
N THR A 201 -9.98 47.27 18.56
CA THR A 201 -8.57 46.91 18.37
C THR A 201 -7.71 47.40 19.54
N VAL A 202 -6.88 46.50 20.07
CA VAL A 202 -5.82 46.75 21.03
C VAL A 202 -4.48 46.59 20.30
N THR A 203 -3.78 47.69 20.06
CA THR A 203 -2.43 47.66 19.48
C THR A 203 -1.43 47.47 20.60
N LEU A 204 -0.77 46.31 20.65
CA LEU A 204 0.34 46.04 21.56
C LEU A 204 1.56 46.88 21.15
N LEU A 205 2.29 47.39 22.14
CA LEU A 205 3.49 48.22 21.98
C LEU A 205 4.76 47.55 22.56
N LYS A 206 4.58 46.44 23.28
CA LYS A 206 5.62 45.49 23.72
C LYS A 206 4.98 44.15 24.08
N ASP A 207 5.80 43.14 24.35
CA ASP A 207 5.31 41.85 24.87
C ASP A 207 4.71 42.00 26.28
N VAL A 208 3.58 41.34 26.54
CA VAL A 208 2.75 41.56 27.73
C VAL A 208 2.15 40.26 28.27
N SER A 209 2.00 40.19 29.60
CA SER A 209 1.33 39.10 30.32
C SER A 209 0.20 39.66 31.19
N PRO A 210 -1.07 39.62 30.74
CA PRO A 210 -2.20 40.11 31.53
C PRO A 210 -2.48 39.22 32.73
N ALA A 211 -2.86 39.82 33.86
CA ALA A 211 -3.26 39.09 35.06
C ALA A 211 -4.72 38.57 35.00
N LYS A 212 -5.51 38.99 34.00
CA LYS A 212 -6.92 38.61 33.82
C LYS A 212 -7.23 38.11 32.42
N THR A 213 -8.02 37.05 32.35
CA THR A 213 -8.74 36.62 31.15
C THR A 213 -9.91 37.57 30.85
N PHE A 214 -10.42 37.50 29.62
CA PHE A 214 -11.55 38.31 29.13
C PHE A 214 -12.44 37.46 28.22
N THR A 215 -13.67 37.94 27.98
CA THR A 215 -14.68 37.25 27.14
C THR A 215 -15.11 38.04 25.90
N LYS A 216 -14.71 39.32 25.82
CA LYS A 216 -15.05 40.26 24.74
C LYS A 216 -14.39 39.88 23.42
N SER A 217 -15.06 40.14 22.30
CA SER A 217 -14.49 40.09 20.96
C SER A 217 -13.51 41.24 20.78
N LEU A 218 -12.25 40.96 20.46
CA LEU A 218 -11.16 41.94 20.40
C LEU A 218 -10.15 41.57 19.32
N THR A 219 -9.58 42.60 18.67
CA THR A 219 -8.45 42.45 17.74
C THR A 219 -7.15 42.88 18.40
N PHE A 220 -6.14 42.03 18.43
CA PHE A 220 -4.79 42.35 18.91
C PHE A 220 -3.84 42.53 17.71
N LYS A 221 -3.11 43.63 17.70
CA LYS A 221 -2.10 43.99 16.66
C LYS A 221 -0.75 44.29 17.29
N GLY A 222 0.31 44.33 16.48
CA GLY A 222 1.53 45.08 16.83
C GLY A 222 2.86 44.32 16.74
N ASN A 223 2.90 43.09 16.22
CA ASN A 223 4.10 42.23 16.20
C ASN A 223 4.73 42.03 17.59
N HIS A 224 3.86 41.86 18.59
CA HIS A 224 4.17 41.60 19.98
C HIS A 224 3.28 40.49 20.54
N THR A 225 3.70 39.96 21.69
CA THR A 225 3.16 38.74 22.30
C THR A 225 2.21 39.07 23.45
N LEU A 226 1.05 38.40 23.46
CA LEU A 226 0.09 38.34 24.55
C LEU A 226 0.20 36.96 25.21
N SER A 227 0.75 36.89 26.42
CA SER A 227 1.10 35.62 27.09
C SER A 227 0.26 35.36 28.33
N TYR A 228 -0.38 34.20 28.39
CA TYR A 228 -1.23 33.75 29.49
C TYR A 228 -0.77 32.41 30.08
N ASP A 229 -0.51 32.35 31.38
CA ASP A 229 -0.20 31.11 32.11
C ASP A 229 -1.46 30.60 32.85
N VAL A 230 -2.44 30.04 32.12
CA VAL A 230 -3.81 29.79 32.63
C VAL A 230 -4.40 28.42 32.25
N TYR A 231 -5.44 28.01 32.99
CA TYR A 231 -6.40 26.97 32.59
C TYR A 231 -7.84 27.43 32.86
N GLY A 232 -8.82 26.77 32.23
CA GLY A 232 -10.23 27.06 32.48
C GLY A 232 -10.70 28.41 31.92
N TRP A 233 -10.06 28.91 30.84
CA TRP A 233 -10.48 30.16 30.20
C TRP A 233 -11.78 29.92 29.41
N TYR A 234 -12.86 30.56 29.81
CA TYR A 234 -14.15 30.48 29.13
C TYR A 234 -14.28 31.65 28.12
N TYR A 235 -14.00 31.39 26.83
CA TYR A 235 -13.95 32.43 25.80
C TYR A 235 -15.14 32.39 24.83
N THR A 236 -15.93 33.48 24.81
CA THR A 236 -17.22 33.54 24.10
C THR A 236 -17.28 34.52 22.93
N GLY A 237 -16.34 35.47 22.84
CA GLY A 237 -16.27 36.45 21.76
C GLY A 237 -15.47 35.95 20.57
N ASP A 238 -15.23 36.85 19.62
CA ASP A 238 -14.34 36.61 18.47
C ASP A 238 -12.98 37.26 18.70
N MET A 239 -11.94 36.43 18.85
CA MET A 239 -10.57 36.89 19.02
C MET A 239 -9.86 36.94 17.68
N VAL A 240 -9.24 38.07 17.38
CA VAL A 240 -8.46 38.26 16.15
C VAL A 240 -7.03 38.64 16.50
N ILE A 241 -6.07 37.80 16.15
CA ILE A 241 -4.64 38.04 16.30
C ILE A 241 -4.11 38.44 14.93
N ASP A 242 -3.92 39.75 14.71
CA ASP A 242 -3.68 40.37 13.41
C ASP A 242 -2.24 40.90 13.35
N GLY A 243 -1.33 40.07 12.82
CA GLY A 243 0.11 40.34 12.84
C GLY A 243 0.68 40.48 14.27
N ALA A 244 0.14 39.73 15.24
CA ALA A 244 0.59 39.65 16.63
C ALA A 244 0.74 38.18 17.06
N THR A 245 1.06 37.91 18.32
CA THR A 245 1.18 36.54 18.85
C THR A 245 0.36 36.37 20.12
N LEU A 246 -0.37 35.27 20.24
CA LEU A 246 -1.02 34.78 21.45
C LEU A 246 -0.32 33.49 21.92
N VAL A 247 0.06 33.44 23.19
CA VAL A 247 0.61 32.25 23.85
C VAL A 247 -0.25 31.92 25.07
N VAL A 248 -0.71 30.67 25.18
CA VAL A 248 -1.48 30.17 26.33
C VAL A 248 -0.82 28.90 26.88
N ASN A 249 -0.16 29.02 28.02
CA ASN A 249 0.56 27.94 28.70
C ASN A 249 -0.30 27.36 29.83
N SER A 250 -0.45 26.04 29.85
CA SER A 250 -1.21 25.29 30.86
C SER A 250 -0.39 24.15 31.45
N ASP A 251 0.83 24.47 31.86
CA ASP A 251 1.78 23.54 32.47
C ASP A 251 1.81 23.68 34.01
N ALA A 252 2.99 23.60 34.62
CA ALA A 252 3.18 23.53 36.08
C ALA A 252 2.87 24.85 36.83
N ASN A 253 3.06 26.01 36.19
CA ASN A 253 2.95 27.33 36.83
C ASN A 253 1.57 28.00 36.68
N ARG A 254 0.64 27.35 35.96
CA ARG A 254 -0.62 27.95 35.53
C ARG A 254 -1.54 28.32 36.69
N VAL A 255 -2.28 29.42 36.53
CA VAL A 255 -3.36 29.83 37.45
C VAL A 255 -4.73 29.53 36.87
N LYS A 256 -5.77 29.57 37.71
CA LYS A 256 -7.16 29.49 37.24
C LYS A 256 -7.51 30.79 36.51
N ALA A 257 -8.09 30.69 35.32
CA ALA A 257 -8.86 31.76 34.69
C ALA A 257 -10.28 31.82 35.29
N ASP A 258 -11.31 31.64 34.47
CA ASP A 258 -12.71 31.94 34.83
C ASP A 258 -13.38 30.75 35.53
N GLU A 259 -13.19 29.54 35.02
CA GLU A 259 -13.81 28.29 35.49
C GLU A 259 -12.82 27.36 36.19
N ASP A 260 -13.25 26.57 37.19
CA ASP A 260 -12.35 25.59 37.84
C ASP A 260 -12.22 24.27 37.04
N GLN A 261 -12.10 24.42 35.72
CA GLN A 261 -12.02 23.31 34.77
C GLN A 261 -10.57 22.94 34.50
N LYS A 262 -9.86 22.46 35.54
CA LYS A 262 -8.44 22.03 35.52
C LYS A 262 -8.05 21.07 34.39
N TRP A 263 -9.04 20.43 33.78
CA TRP A 263 -8.92 19.46 32.69
C TRP A 263 -8.80 20.09 31.29
N LEU A 264 -9.08 21.39 31.12
CA LEU A 264 -8.92 22.08 29.83
C LEU A 264 -8.16 23.41 29.93
N VAL A 265 -7.58 23.86 28.82
CA VAL A 265 -6.94 25.18 28.72
C VAL A 265 -7.99 26.25 28.42
N MET A 266 -8.70 26.09 27.30
CA MET A 266 -9.77 26.98 26.87
C MET A 266 -11.07 26.22 26.58
N CYS A 267 -12.18 26.80 27.01
CA CYS A 267 -13.54 26.45 26.62
C CYS A 267 -14.03 27.55 25.66
N LEU A 268 -14.01 27.27 24.37
CA LEU A 268 -14.24 28.22 23.28
C LEU A 268 -15.70 28.15 22.81
N LYS A 269 -16.34 29.29 22.55
CA LYS A 269 -17.68 29.36 21.95
C LYS A 269 -17.78 30.32 20.74
N GLY A 270 -16.98 31.39 20.72
CA GLY A 270 -16.81 32.21 19.51
C GLY A 270 -15.65 31.70 18.66
N SER A 271 -14.92 32.60 17.99
CA SER A 271 -13.82 32.24 17.10
C SER A 271 -12.42 32.62 17.61
N LEU A 272 -11.42 31.84 17.17
CA LEU A 272 -10.00 32.18 17.25
C LEU A 272 -9.46 32.39 15.83
N ASN A 273 -9.02 33.61 15.52
CA ASN A 273 -8.58 33.99 14.17
C ASN A 273 -7.13 34.47 14.21
N ALA A 274 -6.20 33.72 13.62
CA ALA A 274 -4.85 34.20 13.35
C ALA A 274 -4.79 34.72 11.91
N ILE A 275 -4.53 36.02 11.72
CA ILE A 275 -4.54 36.66 10.39
C ILE A 275 -3.29 37.54 10.16
N ASN A 276 -2.91 37.71 8.90
CA ASN A 276 -1.85 38.64 8.46
C ASN A 276 -0.47 38.39 9.12
N GLY A 277 -0.05 37.12 9.20
CA GLY A 277 1.15 36.73 9.94
C GLY A 277 0.94 36.65 11.46
N GLY A 278 -0.31 36.52 11.90
CA GLY A 278 -0.67 36.31 13.30
C GLY A 278 -0.33 34.88 13.76
N ASN A 279 -0.07 34.71 15.06
CA ASN A 279 0.35 33.43 15.63
C ASN A 279 -0.47 33.09 16.88
N ILE A 280 -1.00 31.88 16.99
CA ILE A 280 -1.71 31.38 18.18
C ILE A 280 -1.08 30.06 18.62
N SER A 281 -0.61 29.97 19.85
CA SER A 281 0.04 28.76 20.39
C SER A 281 -0.49 28.38 21.76
N PHE A 282 -0.93 27.13 21.89
CA PHE A 282 -1.30 26.50 23.16
C PHE A 282 -0.25 25.47 23.58
N PHE A 283 0.04 25.43 24.88
CA PHE A 283 0.95 24.46 25.51
C PHE A 283 0.26 23.82 26.72
N PHE A 284 0.30 22.49 26.86
CA PHE A 284 -0.16 21.83 28.08
C PHE A 284 0.51 20.47 28.37
N ASP A 285 0.83 20.24 29.64
CA ASP A 285 1.43 19.01 30.15
C ASP A 285 0.37 18.12 30.84
N GLY A 286 0.17 16.91 30.30
CA GLY A 286 -0.82 15.94 30.77
C GLY A 286 -0.62 15.46 32.22
N SER A 287 0.60 15.53 32.75
CA SER A 287 0.89 15.18 34.15
C SER A 287 0.36 16.23 35.13
N THR A 288 0.15 17.47 34.67
CA THR A 288 -0.29 18.59 35.50
C THR A 288 -1.81 18.68 35.65
N GLY A 289 -2.55 17.76 35.02
CA GLY A 289 -4.01 17.63 35.12
C GLY A 289 -4.81 18.25 33.97
N ALA A 290 -4.17 19.06 33.11
CA ALA A 290 -4.76 19.50 31.85
C ALA A 290 -4.83 18.31 30.87
N LYS A 291 -5.91 18.21 30.09
CA LYS A 291 -6.21 17.07 29.20
C LYS A 291 -6.71 17.50 27.84
N CYS A 292 -7.45 18.61 27.75
CA CYS A 292 -7.90 19.21 26.50
C CYS A 292 -7.22 20.56 26.29
N ALA A 293 -6.72 20.89 25.09
CA ALA A 293 -6.37 22.30 24.81
C ALA A 293 -7.64 23.12 24.63
N ILE A 294 -8.47 22.79 23.64
CA ILE A 294 -9.70 23.51 23.31
C ILE A 294 -10.90 22.57 23.40
N TYR A 295 -11.81 22.84 24.35
CA TYR A 295 -13.18 22.37 24.27
C TYR A 295 -14.01 23.40 23.52
N ALA A 296 -14.39 23.08 22.28
CA ALA A 296 -15.16 23.94 21.40
C ALA A 296 -16.65 23.62 21.52
N ASN A 297 -17.42 24.62 21.91
CA ASN A 297 -18.88 24.56 22.01
C ASN A 297 -19.52 24.82 20.63
N GLY A 298 -20.75 24.39 20.40
CA GLY A 298 -21.47 24.56 19.13
C GLY A 298 -21.37 25.97 18.52
N GLY A 299 -20.92 26.04 17.26
CA GLY A 299 -20.60 27.27 16.53
C GLY A 299 -19.16 27.78 16.65
N ALA A 300 -18.32 27.22 17.52
CA ALA A 300 -16.93 27.64 17.67
C ALA A 300 -16.05 27.32 16.46
N THR A 301 -15.21 28.27 16.03
CA THR A 301 -14.36 28.14 14.83
C THR A 301 -12.92 28.56 15.07
N ILE A 302 -12.00 27.95 14.31
CA ILE A 302 -10.58 28.34 14.27
C ILE A 302 -10.23 28.72 12.83
N VAL A 303 -9.72 29.93 12.64
CA VAL A 303 -9.33 30.47 11.33
C VAL A 303 -7.85 30.83 11.37
N VAL A 304 -7.10 30.40 10.37
CA VAL A 304 -5.67 30.72 10.19
C VAL A 304 -5.50 31.19 8.75
N ASP A 305 -5.27 32.49 8.53
CA ASP A 305 -5.33 33.10 7.20
C ASP A 305 -4.17 34.07 6.92
N ASN A 306 -3.82 34.23 5.64
CA ASN A 306 -2.80 35.16 5.15
C ASN A 306 -1.45 35.04 5.89
N GLY A 307 -0.75 33.92 5.68
CA GLY A 307 0.59 33.67 6.21
C GLY A 307 0.69 33.43 7.72
N SER A 308 -0.40 33.00 8.36
CA SER A 308 -0.51 32.90 9.83
C SER A 308 -0.26 31.48 10.35
N PHE A 309 -0.03 31.35 11.68
CA PHE A 309 0.26 30.08 12.34
C PHE A 309 -0.68 29.78 13.51
N PHE A 310 -1.05 28.51 13.66
CA PHE A 310 -1.75 27.98 14.83
C PHE A 310 -1.08 26.69 15.31
N SER A 311 -0.82 26.56 16.62
CA SER A 311 -0.31 25.32 17.21
C SER A 311 -0.95 24.92 18.54
N ILE A 312 -1.11 23.61 18.74
CA ILE A 312 -1.33 22.98 20.05
C ILE A 312 -0.19 21.99 20.29
N ASN A 313 0.57 22.19 21.36
CA ASN A 313 1.73 21.37 21.69
C ASN A 313 1.52 20.75 23.08
N SER A 314 1.82 19.46 23.26
CA SER A 314 1.59 18.77 24.53
C SER A 314 2.63 17.70 24.84
N GLN A 315 2.79 17.40 26.12
CA GLN A 315 3.68 16.36 26.62
C GLN A 315 3.02 15.55 27.74
N ASN A 316 3.61 14.39 28.08
CA ASN A 316 3.13 13.49 29.15
C ASN A 316 1.67 13.01 29.00
N THR A 317 1.17 12.89 27.76
CA THR A 317 -0.23 12.54 27.47
C THR A 317 -0.52 11.04 27.42
N LYS A 318 0.50 10.17 27.44
CA LYS A 318 0.32 8.71 27.35
C LYS A 318 -0.45 8.19 28.57
N GLY A 319 -1.64 7.63 28.34
CA GLY A 319 -2.56 7.20 29.40
C GLY A 319 -3.44 8.33 29.97
N VAL A 320 -3.27 9.57 29.53
CA VAL A 320 -4.12 10.71 29.91
C VAL A 320 -5.21 10.90 28.86
N VAL A 321 -6.44 10.45 29.15
CA VAL A 321 -7.59 10.62 28.25
C VAL A 321 -7.85 12.12 28.02
N GLY A 322 -7.61 12.58 26.80
CA GLY A 322 -7.59 14.00 26.44
C GLY A 322 -7.45 14.24 24.94
N GLN A 323 -7.53 15.50 24.50
CA GLN A 323 -7.45 15.86 23.07
C GLN A 323 -6.75 17.22 22.86
N GLY A 324 -6.34 17.54 21.63
CA GLY A 324 -6.04 18.92 21.24
C GLY A 324 -7.34 19.72 21.14
N ILE A 325 -8.25 19.27 20.27
CA ILE A 325 -9.57 19.90 20.07
C ILE A 325 -10.69 18.88 20.30
N GLN A 326 -11.66 19.23 21.15
CA GLN A 326 -12.88 18.45 21.37
C GLN A 326 -14.10 19.32 21.07
N LEU A 327 -14.95 18.89 20.13
CA LEU A 327 -16.27 19.52 19.94
C LEU A 327 -17.30 18.91 20.91
N ASP A 328 -18.31 19.69 21.33
CA ASP A 328 -19.54 19.16 21.92
C ASP A 328 -20.59 18.81 20.84
N GLU A 329 -20.76 19.70 19.86
CA GLU A 329 -21.68 19.64 18.73
C GLU A 329 -20.94 19.95 17.41
N THR A 330 -21.31 19.27 16.33
CA THR A 330 -20.71 19.44 14.99
C THR A 330 -21.26 20.62 14.19
N ALA A 331 -22.38 21.20 14.62
CA ALA A 331 -23.09 22.24 13.88
C ALA A 331 -22.34 23.57 13.96
N GLY A 332 -21.94 24.10 12.79
CA GLY A 332 -21.26 25.40 12.66
C GLY A 332 -19.80 25.41 13.11
N THR A 333 -19.25 24.30 13.62
CA THR A 333 -17.86 24.19 14.07
C THR A 333 -16.90 23.81 12.95
N GLY A 334 -15.72 24.42 12.89
CA GLY A 334 -14.72 24.07 11.88
C GLY A 334 -13.35 24.71 12.03
N ILE A 335 -12.38 24.18 11.29
CA ILE A 335 -10.99 24.62 11.21
C ILE A 335 -10.69 25.01 9.77
N PHE A 336 -10.30 26.28 9.56
CA PHE A 336 -10.13 26.88 8.23
C PHE A 336 -8.73 27.46 8.10
N VAL A 337 -7.87 26.83 7.28
CA VAL A 337 -6.46 27.19 7.13
C VAL A 337 -6.21 27.64 5.68
N LYS A 338 -5.88 28.91 5.46
CA LYS A 338 -5.94 29.57 4.16
C LYS A 338 -4.72 30.44 3.84
N ASN A 339 -4.43 30.59 2.56
CA ASN A 339 -3.51 31.60 2.00
C ASN A 339 -2.11 31.61 2.64
N GLY A 340 -1.35 30.53 2.46
CA GLY A 340 0.03 30.39 2.95
C GLY A 340 0.14 30.17 4.46
N SER A 341 -0.94 29.80 5.12
CA SER A 341 -0.98 29.58 6.58
C SER A 341 -0.58 28.15 6.95
N SER A 342 -0.36 27.91 8.25
CA SER A 342 0.06 26.60 8.76
C SER A 342 -0.61 26.26 10.09
N PHE A 343 -1.02 25.00 10.26
CA PHE A 343 -1.72 24.50 11.44
C PHE A 343 -1.04 23.22 11.97
N LEU A 344 -0.79 23.16 13.28
CA LEU A 344 -0.09 22.04 13.94
C LEU A 344 -0.82 21.57 15.21
N ILE A 345 -0.93 20.24 15.37
CA ILE A 345 -1.16 19.61 16.68
C ILE A 345 -0.06 18.55 16.91
N ASP A 346 0.62 18.64 18.05
CA ASP A 346 1.74 17.76 18.42
C ASP A 346 1.60 17.21 19.85
N GLY A 347 1.86 15.91 20.05
CA GLY A 347 2.03 15.26 21.35
C GLY A 347 0.78 15.10 22.22
N THR A 348 -0.38 15.58 21.77
CA THR A 348 -1.69 15.43 22.45
C THR A 348 -2.12 13.96 22.62
N ASN A 349 -3.16 13.66 23.41
CA ASN A 349 -3.69 12.28 23.42
C ASN A 349 -4.47 11.93 22.14
N ARG A 350 -5.38 12.80 21.68
CA ARG A 350 -5.88 12.78 20.29
C ARG A 350 -5.78 14.17 19.68
N GLY A 351 -5.53 14.29 18.39
CA GLY A 351 -5.42 15.62 17.74
C GLY A 351 -6.74 16.39 17.79
N TYR A 352 -7.75 15.90 17.06
CA TYR A 352 -9.11 16.44 17.13
C TYR A 352 -10.19 15.34 17.11
N VAL A 353 -11.29 15.56 17.81
CA VAL A 353 -12.39 14.59 17.95
C VAL A 353 -13.77 15.21 17.78
N ASN A 354 -14.77 14.33 17.61
CA ASN A 354 -16.18 14.68 17.42
C ASN A 354 -16.45 15.49 16.14
N SER A 355 -15.74 15.15 15.05
CA SER A 355 -16.12 15.46 13.66
C SER A 355 -16.26 16.95 13.21
N PRO A 356 -15.22 17.79 13.34
CA PRO A 356 -15.21 19.13 12.73
C PRO A 356 -15.24 19.10 11.20
N ILE A 357 -15.66 20.20 10.58
CA ILE A 357 -15.33 20.52 9.19
C ILE A 357 -13.88 21.01 9.16
N VAL A 358 -13.03 20.42 8.32
CA VAL A 358 -11.65 20.89 8.09
C VAL A 358 -11.48 21.28 6.63
N TYR A 359 -11.07 22.53 6.40
CA TYR A 359 -10.83 23.09 5.07
C TYR A 359 -9.45 23.75 5.03
N VAL A 360 -8.59 23.26 4.12
CA VAL A 360 -7.21 23.70 3.94
C VAL A 360 -7.00 24.16 2.51
N GLU A 361 -6.59 25.42 2.30
CA GLU A 361 -6.42 26.03 0.98
C GLU A 361 -5.10 26.80 0.87
N ASN A 362 -4.28 26.48 -0.12
CA ASN A 362 -2.95 27.08 -0.35
C ASN A 362 -2.06 27.04 0.93
N SER A 363 -2.16 25.99 1.76
CA SER A 363 -1.68 26.01 3.16
C SER A 363 -1.14 24.65 3.65
N THR A 364 -0.64 24.56 4.89
CA THR A 364 -0.22 23.30 5.52
C THR A 364 -1.07 22.90 6.72
N PHE A 365 -1.24 21.59 6.94
CA PHE A 365 -1.99 21.04 8.08
C PHE A 365 -1.34 19.75 8.61
N THR A 366 -0.90 19.76 9.87
CA THR A 366 -0.16 18.66 10.49
C THR A 366 -0.78 18.22 11.81
N VAL A 367 -0.99 16.92 11.98
CA VAL A 367 -1.30 16.30 13.28
C VAL A 367 -0.34 15.12 13.51
N GLN A 368 0.46 15.21 14.57
CA GLN A 368 1.55 14.27 14.80
C GLN A 368 1.77 13.85 16.26
N ASN A 369 2.46 12.72 16.42
CA ASN A 369 2.89 12.16 17.70
C ASN A 369 1.77 11.96 18.75
N CYS A 370 0.50 11.88 18.33
CA CYS A 370 -0.61 11.74 19.26
C CYS A 370 -0.58 10.38 19.95
N THR A 371 -0.86 10.32 21.26
CA THR A 371 -0.83 9.06 22.03
C THR A 371 -2.12 8.20 21.88
N SER A 372 -2.91 8.48 20.84
CA SER A 372 -4.08 7.77 20.33
C SER A 372 -4.36 8.30 18.91
N ASN A 373 -5.61 8.31 18.43
CA ASN A 373 -5.98 8.79 17.09
C ASN A 373 -5.62 10.27 16.85
N ALA A 374 -5.06 10.60 15.68
CA ALA A 374 -4.89 11.99 15.23
C ALA A 374 -6.24 12.68 14.99
N SER A 375 -7.15 12.02 14.24
CA SER A 375 -8.53 12.49 14.07
C SER A 375 -9.55 11.37 14.27
N ASN A 376 -10.82 11.73 14.41
CA ASN A 376 -11.93 10.78 14.29
C ASN A 376 -13.20 11.45 13.74
N GLY A 377 -13.46 11.22 12.44
CA GLY A 377 -14.62 11.75 11.73
C GLY A 377 -14.45 13.19 11.27
N GLY A 378 -15.56 13.79 10.82
CA GLY A 378 -15.60 15.13 10.22
C GLY A 378 -15.69 15.07 8.70
N THR A 379 -15.41 16.19 8.05
CA THR A 379 -15.14 16.26 6.61
C THR A 379 -13.79 16.93 6.41
N PHE A 380 -13.03 16.48 5.40
CA PHE A 380 -11.68 16.97 5.15
C PHE A 380 -11.51 17.38 3.68
N THR A 381 -11.25 18.66 3.44
CA THR A 381 -11.01 19.21 2.11
C THR A 381 -9.65 19.91 2.07
N ALA A 382 -8.79 19.49 1.15
CA ALA A 382 -7.50 20.11 0.85
C ALA A 382 -7.47 20.60 -0.61
N ILE A 383 -7.08 21.86 -0.81
CA ILE A 383 -6.91 22.49 -2.13
C ILE A 383 -5.52 23.15 -2.18
N ASN A 384 -4.69 22.84 -3.17
CA ASN A 384 -3.31 23.36 -3.30
C ASN A 384 -2.48 23.26 -2.00
N SER A 385 -2.65 22.19 -1.20
CA SER A 385 -2.18 22.14 0.20
C SER A 385 -1.41 20.88 0.55
N ASP A 386 -0.52 20.98 1.54
CA ASP A 386 0.30 19.86 2.05
C ASP A 386 -0.18 19.42 3.43
N ILE A 387 -0.56 18.14 3.54
CA ILE A 387 -1.27 17.57 4.69
C ILE A 387 -0.45 16.42 5.29
N MET A 388 -0.29 16.39 6.63
CA MET A 388 0.55 15.41 7.33
C MET A 388 -0.14 14.79 8.55
N PHE A 389 -0.18 13.45 8.60
CA PHE A 389 -0.71 12.67 9.71
C PHE A 389 0.29 11.59 10.15
N VAL A 390 1.15 11.89 11.12
CA VAL A 390 2.43 11.17 11.33
C VAL A 390 2.64 10.69 12.77
N ASN A 391 3.08 9.44 12.95
CA ASN A 391 3.50 8.82 14.22
C ASN A 391 2.42 8.79 15.33
N ASN A 392 1.14 8.69 14.97
CA ASN A 392 0.05 8.68 15.95
C ASN A 392 -0.28 7.26 16.42
N ALA A 393 -0.47 7.02 17.72
CA ALA A 393 -0.66 5.67 18.26
C ALA A 393 -2.00 5.00 17.88
N GLY A 394 -2.92 5.75 17.27
CA GLY A 394 -4.17 5.25 16.69
C GLY A 394 -4.24 5.54 15.18
N HIS A 395 -5.39 6.01 14.69
CA HIS A 395 -5.53 6.46 13.30
C HIS A 395 -4.65 7.67 12.97
N GLY A 396 -4.23 7.75 11.70
CA GLY A 396 -3.88 9.00 11.03
C GLY A 396 -5.13 9.82 10.70
N LEU A 397 -5.35 10.16 9.43
CA LEU A 397 -6.56 10.85 8.99
C LEU A 397 -7.75 9.88 8.96
N SER A 398 -8.63 9.98 9.96
CA SER A 398 -9.96 9.35 9.99
C SER A 398 -11.04 10.41 9.80
N THR A 399 -11.81 10.32 8.71
CA THR A 399 -12.84 11.29 8.30
C THR A 399 -14.10 10.59 7.77
N ALA A 400 -15.22 11.30 7.61
CA ALA A 400 -16.37 10.80 6.87
C ALA A 400 -16.10 10.92 5.36
N ASP A 401 -16.06 12.13 4.83
CA ASP A 401 -15.74 12.43 3.44
C ASP A 401 -14.34 13.09 3.34
N ALA A 402 -13.63 12.81 2.25
CA ALA A 402 -12.27 13.31 1.98
C ALA A 402 -12.18 13.85 0.55
N THR A 403 -11.60 15.03 0.35
CA THR A 403 -11.32 15.59 -0.98
C THR A 403 -9.93 16.21 -1.02
N PHE A 404 -9.12 15.77 -1.98
CA PHE A 404 -7.81 16.32 -2.29
C PHE A 404 -7.83 16.87 -3.73
N ASP A 405 -7.55 18.16 -3.86
CA ASP A 405 -7.52 18.90 -5.13
C ASP A 405 -6.15 19.59 -5.26
N ASN A 406 -5.34 19.17 -6.24
CA ASN A 406 -3.94 19.58 -6.40
C ASN A 406 -3.14 19.59 -5.07
N SER A 407 -3.35 18.58 -4.21
CA SER A 407 -2.87 18.56 -2.81
C SER A 407 -2.11 17.28 -2.46
N THR A 408 -1.22 17.37 -1.47
CA THR A 408 -0.44 16.24 -0.96
C THR A 408 -1.00 15.74 0.38
N LEU A 409 -1.16 14.43 0.55
CA LEU A 409 -1.27 13.78 1.86
C LEU A 409 -0.04 12.91 2.11
N THR A 410 0.59 13.08 3.27
CA THR A 410 1.56 12.12 3.84
C THR A 410 0.98 11.51 5.11
N SER A 411 0.91 10.18 5.20
CA SER A 411 0.45 9.48 6.40
C SER A 411 1.32 8.26 6.73
N SER A 412 2.01 8.28 7.87
CA SER A 412 3.06 7.31 8.20
C SER A 412 3.17 7.03 9.71
N GLY A 413 3.62 5.82 10.07
CA GLY A 413 3.87 5.42 11.47
C GLY A 413 2.63 5.34 12.36
N ASN A 414 1.41 5.38 11.79
CA ASN A 414 0.17 5.40 12.58
C ASN A 414 -0.22 3.99 13.04
N GLY A 415 -0.62 3.84 14.30
CA GLY A 415 -0.89 2.53 14.89
C GLY A 415 -2.10 1.80 14.31
N TYR A 416 -3.13 2.52 13.87
CA TYR A 416 -4.29 1.97 13.16
C TYR A 416 -4.19 2.36 11.68
N THR A 417 -5.32 2.56 10.99
CA THR A 417 -5.33 3.01 9.59
C THR A 417 -4.67 4.39 9.40
N GLY A 418 -3.81 4.53 8.38
CA GLY A 418 -3.18 5.80 8.01
C GLY A 418 -4.13 6.79 7.33
N LEU A 419 -4.99 6.31 6.42
CA LEU A 419 -6.12 7.07 5.85
C LEU A 419 -7.40 6.22 5.94
N HIS A 420 -8.38 6.66 6.71
CA HIS A 420 -9.67 6.01 6.90
C HIS A 420 -10.81 6.93 6.47
N VAL A 421 -11.56 6.52 5.44
CA VAL A 421 -12.66 7.30 4.86
C VAL A 421 -13.95 6.51 4.99
N ARG A 422 -14.90 7.01 5.80
CA ARG A 422 -16.18 6.31 6.08
C ARG A 422 -17.22 6.46 4.99
N LYS A 423 -17.07 7.45 4.11
CA LYS A 423 -17.91 7.72 2.95
C LYS A 423 -17.04 7.85 1.71
N ASN A 424 -17.01 9.03 1.07
CA ASN A 424 -16.41 9.20 -0.25
C ASN A 424 -14.99 9.78 -0.16
N LEU A 425 -14.06 9.19 -0.91
CA LEU A 425 -12.73 9.75 -1.17
C LEU A 425 -12.69 10.31 -2.61
N VAL A 426 -12.26 11.55 -2.79
CA VAL A 426 -12.02 12.16 -4.10
C VAL A 426 -10.58 12.66 -4.17
N VAL A 427 -9.84 12.22 -5.18
CA VAL A 427 -8.43 12.61 -5.42
C VAL A 427 -8.28 13.10 -6.86
N LYS A 428 -7.99 14.39 -7.03
CA LYS A 428 -8.05 15.05 -8.34
C LYS A 428 -7.02 16.15 -8.56
N ASN A 429 -6.90 16.61 -9.81
CA ASN A 429 -6.09 17.74 -10.28
C ASN A 429 -4.60 17.62 -9.90
N GLY A 430 -4.01 16.43 -10.06
CA GLY A 430 -2.59 16.17 -9.78
C GLY A 430 -2.27 15.89 -8.31
N SER A 431 -3.29 15.62 -7.49
CA SER A 431 -3.12 15.30 -6.07
C SER A 431 -2.29 14.04 -5.84
N LYS A 432 -1.64 13.99 -4.68
CA LYS A 432 -0.71 12.92 -4.29
C LYS A 432 -1.05 12.38 -2.91
N ILE A 433 -1.28 11.08 -2.81
CA ILE A 433 -1.59 10.39 -1.56
C ILE A 433 -0.47 9.39 -1.28
N ASP A 434 0.41 9.69 -0.32
CA ASP A 434 1.43 8.74 0.16
C ASP A 434 1.06 8.25 1.57
N VAL A 435 0.64 7.00 1.67
CA VAL A 435 0.27 6.35 2.93
C VAL A 435 1.19 5.15 3.15
N SER A 436 2.35 5.42 3.73
CA SER A 436 3.47 4.48 3.75
C SER A 436 4.28 4.51 5.03
N ASN A 437 5.17 3.52 5.17
CA ASN A 437 6.11 3.36 6.28
C ASN A 437 5.39 3.17 7.63
N GLY A 438 4.98 1.93 7.89
CA GLY A 438 4.57 1.50 9.23
C GLY A 438 3.19 1.97 9.67
N ASN A 439 2.18 2.02 8.79
CA ASN A 439 0.79 2.15 9.26
C ASN A 439 0.21 0.77 9.66
N GLY A 440 -0.62 0.74 10.70
CA GLY A 440 -1.35 -0.42 11.20
C GLY A 440 -0.52 -1.42 12.04
N TRP A 441 0.39 -0.93 12.90
CA TRP A 441 1.20 -1.79 13.79
C TRP A 441 0.49 -2.24 15.08
N ASN A 442 -0.74 -1.81 15.34
CA ASN A 442 -1.45 -2.15 16.58
C ASN A 442 -2.30 -3.43 16.45
N SER A 443 -2.37 -4.24 17.50
CA SER A 443 -2.91 -5.61 17.46
C SER A 443 -4.32 -5.79 18.05
N TRP A 444 -5.06 -4.72 18.40
CA TRP A 444 -6.38 -4.88 19.04
C TRP A 444 -7.50 -5.32 18.08
N ASP A 445 -7.40 -4.95 16.80
CA ASP A 445 -8.31 -5.40 15.73
C ASP A 445 -7.54 -5.45 14.38
N ALA A 446 -6.54 -6.33 14.36
CA ALA A 446 -5.47 -6.39 13.35
C ALA A 446 -5.99 -6.39 11.89
N ASP A 447 -6.94 -7.26 11.58
CA ASP A 447 -7.49 -7.41 10.23
C ASP A 447 -8.20 -6.14 9.72
N LEU A 448 -8.74 -5.30 10.61
CA LEU A 448 -9.45 -4.07 10.22
C LEU A 448 -8.54 -2.86 9.95
N PHE A 449 -7.23 -2.95 10.21
CA PHE A 449 -6.29 -1.89 9.87
C PHE A 449 -5.72 -2.04 8.47
N SER A 450 -5.15 -0.94 7.96
CA SER A 450 -4.67 -0.84 6.58
C SER A 450 -3.75 0.38 6.44
N GLY A 451 -3.04 0.52 5.33
CA GLY A 451 -2.59 1.83 4.87
C GLY A 451 -3.80 2.73 4.63
N ILE A 452 -4.59 2.40 3.61
CA ILE A 452 -5.86 3.07 3.26
C ILE A 452 -7.04 2.13 3.53
N ARG A 453 -8.05 2.59 4.29
CA ARG A 453 -9.33 1.89 4.44
C ARG A 453 -10.48 2.73 3.89
N LEU A 454 -11.19 2.14 2.93
CA LEU A 454 -12.37 2.71 2.28
C LEU A 454 -13.61 1.95 2.76
N ILE A 455 -14.62 2.68 3.22
CA ILE A 455 -15.91 2.12 3.66
C ILE A 455 -17.02 2.37 2.63
N HIS A 456 -16.93 3.43 1.84
CA HIS A 456 -17.73 3.58 0.61
C HIS A 456 -16.80 4.03 -0.54
N ASN A 457 -17.29 4.87 -1.45
CA ASN A 457 -16.69 5.10 -2.76
C ASN A 457 -15.32 5.80 -2.73
N ALA A 458 -14.51 5.55 -3.74
CA ALA A 458 -13.30 6.33 -4.01
C ALA A 458 -13.13 6.60 -5.51
N ASP A 459 -12.96 7.86 -5.88
CA ASP A 459 -12.68 8.31 -7.25
C ASP A 459 -11.30 9.00 -7.30
N ILE A 460 -10.42 8.47 -8.15
CA ILE A 460 -9.05 8.98 -8.37
C ILE A 460 -8.92 9.32 -9.86
N ASP A 461 -8.61 10.59 -10.18
CA ASP A 461 -8.56 11.07 -11.56
C ASP A 461 -7.29 10.68 -12.32
N GLU A 462 -7.35 10.85 -13.65
CA GLU A 462 -6.28 10.51 -14.60
C GLU A 462 -4.94 11.24 -14.40
N SER A 463 -4.90 12.25 -13.53
CA SER A 463 -3.73 13.10 -13.27
C SER A 463 -3.06 12.81 -11.92
N SER A 464 -3.76 12.10 -11.03
CA SER A 464 -3.40 11.94 -9.62
C SER A 464 -2.56 10.69 -9.34
N GLU A 465 -1.94 10.64 -8.16
CA GLU A 465 -0.97 9.61 -7.77
C GLU A 465 -1.24 9.08 -6.36
N VAL A 466 -1.40 7.76 -6.23
CA VAL A 466 -1.62 7.08 -4.95
C VAL A 466 -0.52 6.05 -4.71
N ARG A 467 0.22 6.23 -3.62
CA ARG A 467 1.29 5.35 -3.14
C ARG A 467 0.91 4.80 -1.77
N VAL A 468 0.96 3.47 -1.64
CA VAL A 468 0.70 2.74 -0.41
C VAL A 468 1.78 1.68 -0.26
N ALA A 469 2.70 1.85 0.70
CA ALA A 469 3.88 1.00 0.75
C ALA A 469 4.48 0.83 2.15
N HIS A 470 5.17 -0.29 2.39
CA HIS A 470 5.93 -0.53 3.62
C HIS A 470 5.06 -0.47 4.90
N ASN A 471 3.76 -0.80 4.80
CA ASN A 471 2.82 -0.85 5.93
C ASN A 471 2.78 -2.25 6.57
N VAL A 472 2.46 -2.31 7.87
CA VAL A 472 2.41 -3.58 8.66
C VAL A 472 1.11 -4.35 8.39
N SER A 473 0.06 -3.62 8.06
CA SER A 473 -1.26 -4.14 7.68
C SER A 473 -1.47 -4.08 6.16
N VAL A 474 -2.66 -4.49 5.71
CA VAL A 474 -3.12 -4.45 4.30
C VAL A 474 -2.83 -3.09 3.67
N GLY A 475 -2.34 -3.04 2.43
CA GLY A 475 -2.17 -1.76 1.72
C GLY A 475 -3.50 -1.00 1.60
N ILE A 476 -4.42 -1.50 0.77
CA ILE A 476 -5.74 -0.90 0.53
C ILE A 476 -6.84 -1.90 0.90
N ARG A 477 -7.71 -1.55 1.87
CA ARG A 477 -8.90 -2.33 2.23
C ARG A 477 -10.18 -1.60 1.81
N ALA A 478 -10.85 -2.07 0.76
CA ALA A 478 -12.19 -1.61 0.37
C ALA A 478 -13.27 -2.53 0.98
N SER A 479 -14.14 -1.97 1.83
CA SER A 479 -14.89 -2.76 2.84
C SER A 479 -16.37 -3.02 2.53
N ASP A 480 -16.99 -2.33 1.57
CA ASP A 480 -18.43 -2.41 1.27
C ASP A 480 -18.69 -2.96 -0.15
N PRO A 481 -19.44 -4.07 -0.29
CA PRO A 481 -19.78 -4.64 -1.59
C PRO A 481 -20.82 -3.84 -2.41
N LYS A 482 -21.21 -2.66 -1.94
CA LYS A 482 -22.04 -1.68 -2.69
C LYS A 482 -21.27 -0.42 -3.08
N ALA A 483 -19.98 -0.35 -2.75
CA ALA A 483 -19.12 0.78 -3.09
C ALA A 483 -18.42 0.59 -4.45
N HIS A 484 -18.00 1.70 -5.04
CA HIS A 484 -17.17 1.73 -6.24
C HIS A 484 -15.78 2.32 -5.90
N VAL A 485 -14.70 1.66 -6.29
CA VAL A 485 -13.31 2.14 -6.13
C VAL A 485 -12.67 2.26 -7.51
N ASN A 486 -12.66 3.48 -8.02
CA ASN A 486 -12.40 3.81 -9.42
C ASN A 486 -11.11 4.63 -9.57
N PHE A 487 -10.11 4.06 -10.23
CA PHE A 487 -8.93 4.77 -10.72
C PHE A 487 -9.07 5.03 -12.21
N ALA A 488 -9.24 6.29 -12.60
CA ALA A 488 -9.46 6.67 -13.99
C ALA A 488 -8.24 6.34 -14.89
N PRO A 489 -8.42 6.05 -16.19
CA PRO A 489 -7.32 5.72 -17.11
C PRO A 489 -6.25 6.82 -17.19
N GLY A 490 -5.09 6.58 -16.59
CA GLY A 490 -3.98 7.54 -16.46
C GLY A 490 -3.54 7.77 -15.01
N ALA A 491 -4.44 7.52 -14.05
CA ALA A 491 -4.16 7.57 -12.62
C ALA A 491 -3.00 6.65 -12.27
N LYS A 492 -2.09 7.11 -11.41
CA LYS A 492 -0.94 6.29 -10.97
C LYS A 492 -1.26 5.61 -9.66
N LEU A 493 -1.05 4.30 -9.60
CA LEU A 493 -1.18 3.51 -8.38
C LEU A 493 0.11 2.73 -8.11
N SER A 494 0.55 2.72 -6.86
CA SER A 494 1.61 1.84 -6.36
C SER A 494 1.21 1.26 -5.01
N VAL A 495 1.08 -0.07 -4.94
CA VAL A 495 0.75 -0.83 -3.72
C VAL A 495 1.83 -1.89 -3.53
N ILE A 496 2.90 -1.54 -2.81
CA ILE A 496 4.16 -2.28 -2.83
C ILE A 496 4.60 -2.61 -1.40
N ASP A 497 4.87 -3.88 -1.12
CA ASP A 497 5.49 -4.29 0.15
C ASP A 497 4.70 -3.81 1.39
N ASN A 498 3.39 -4.07 1.37
CA ASN A 498 2.47 -3.98 2.50
C ASN A 498 2.21 -5.39 3.07
N GLY A 499 1.60 -5.45 4.27
CA GLY A 499 1.58 -6.70 5.04
C GLY A 499 2.96 -7.08 5.55
N ARG A 500 3.72 -6.11 6.07
CA ARG A 500 5.01 -6.38 6.70
C ARG A 500 4.85 -6.91 8.13
N LEU A 501 5.76 -7.80 8.53
CA LEU A 501 5.94 -8.15 9.93
C LEU A 501 6.30 -6.93 10.78
N THR A 502 5.82 -6.89 12.03
CA THR A 502 6.22 -5.89 13.03
C THR A 502 7.73 -5.94 13.33
N ASP A 503 8.36 -4.79 13.56
CA ASP A 503 9.76 -4.72 14.00
C ASP A 503 9.92 -4.59 15.53
N GLY A 504 8.83 -4.32 16.26
CA GLY A 504 8.80 -4.14 17.71
C GLY A 504 9.11 -2.70 18.17
N SER A 505 9.18 -1.74 17.25
CA SER A 505 9.54 -0.35 17.53
C SER A 505 8.49 0.42 18.34
N HIS A 506 7.21 0.05 18.28
CA HIS A 506 6.14 0.74 19.00
C HIS A 506 5.69 0.03 20.31
N GLY A 507 6.31 -1.11 20.64
CA GLY A 507 6.12 -1.86 21.89
C GLY A 507 5.38 -3.20 21.76
N GLU A 508 4.92 -3.51 20.55
CA GLU A 508 4.48 -4.84 20.12
C GLU A 508 5.60 -5.88 20.14
N GLU A 509 5.21 -7.17 20.17
CA GLU A 509 6.15 -8.25 19.82
C GLU A 509 6.53 -8.13 18.33
N ALA A 510 7.83 -8.21 18.05
CA ALA A 510 8.41 -8.19 16.71
C ALA A 510 8.23 -9.55 16.00
N GLY A 511 8.00 -9.52 14.69
CA GLY A 511 7.69 -10.71 13.91
C GLY A 511 6.24 -11.17 14.02
N ARG A 512 5.32 -10.27 14.37
CA ARG A 512 3.87 -10.51 14.28
C ARG A 512 3.33 -9.98 12.95
N GLN A 513 2.37 -10.71 12.39
CA GLN A 513 1.70 -10.41 11.14
C GLN A 513 0.25 -10.00 11.43
N PHE A 514 -0.25 -8.97 10.75
CA PHE A 514 -1.61 -8.42 10.94
C PHE A 514 -2.48 -8.50 9.68
N THR A 515 -1.95 -9.00 8.57
CA THR A 515 -2.75 -9.42 7.41
C THR A 515 -3.15 -10.88 7.55
N SER A 516 -4.32 -11.23 7.01
CA SER A 516 -4.76 -12.61 6.79
C SER A 516 -4.79 -12.91 5.28
N ASN A 517 -5.51 -12.08 4.53
CA ASN A 517 -5.66 -12.13 3.08
C ASN A 517 -5.49 -10.71 2.51
N GLY A 518 -5.04 -10.57 1.25
CA GLY A 518 -5.01 -9.28 0.55
C GLY A 518 -3.93 -8.33 1.06
N GLY A 519 -2.67 -8.78 1.10
CA GLY A 519 -1.55 -8.01 1.70
C GLY A 519 -1.36 -6.64 1.05
N GLY A 520 -1.43 -6.60 -0.28
CA GLY A 520 -1.49 -5.36 -1.07
C GLY A 520 -2.89 -4.78 -1.07
N ILE A 521 -3.83 -5.48 -1.70
CA ILE A 521 -5.24 -5.05 -1.80
C ILE A 521 -6.16 -6.14 -1.23
N TRP A 522 -7.09 -5.74 -0.36
CA TRP A 522 -8.27 -6.51 0.01
C TRP A 522 -9.52 -5.77 -0.48
N ASN A 523 -10.32 -6.40 -1.34
CA ASN A 523 -11.45 -5.75 -2.00
C ASN A 523 -12.77 -6.53 -1.86
N ALA A 524 -13.76 -5.93 -1.20
CA ALA A 524 -15.17 -6.36 -1.29
C ALA A 524 -15.98 -5.56 -2.32
N ALA A 525 -15.48 -4.40 -2.78
CA ALA A 525 -16.19 -3.43 -3.60
C ALA A 525 -16.13 -3.74 -5.11
N ASP A 526 -16.83 -2.95 -5.92
CA ASP A 526 -16.63 -2.88 -7.38
C ASP A 526 -15.37 -2.02 -7.66
N MET A 527 -14.26 -2.64 -8.10
CA MET A 527 -12.95 -1.99 -8.16
C MET A 527 -12.33 -1.97 -9.56
N THR A 528 -11.96 -0.79 -10.05
CA THR A 528 -11.21 -0.62 -11.30
C THR A 528 -9.83 -0.03 -11.02
N LEU A 529 -8.79 -0.79 -11.37
CA LEU A 529 -7.38 -0.41 -11.20
C LEU A 529 -6.78 0.09 -12.54
N PRO A 530 -5.83 1.04 -12.52
CA PRO A 530 -5.34 1.69 -13.74
C PRO A 530 -4.25 0.88 -14.46
N GLU A 531 -4.16 0.98 -15.79
CA GLU A 531 -3.08 0.32 -16.56
C GLU A 531 -1.70 0.82 -16.11
N GLY A 532 -0.82 -0.13 -15.78
CA GLY A 532 0.51 0.16 -15.24
C GLY A 532 0.57 0.32 -13.71
N ALA A 533 -0.50 0.03 -12.96
CA ALA A 533 -0.46 -0.01 -11.50
C ALA A 533 0.63 -0.95 -10.98
N ALA A 534 1.52 -0.40 -10.13
CA ALA A 534 2.64 -1.14 -9.57
C ALA A 534 2.22 -1.85 -8.27
N ILE A 535 1.64 -3.03 -8.40
CA ILE A 535 1.13 -3.84 -7.29
C ILE A 535 1.97 -5.12 -7.20
N TYR A 536 2.91 -5.20 -6.26
CA TYR A 536 3.82 -6.36 -6.10
C TYR A 536 4.55 -6.37 -4.73
N ASN A 537 5.12 -7.53 -4.38
CA ASN A 537 5.95 -7.76 -3.18
C ASN A 537 5.24 -7.56 -1.83
N ASN A 538 3.91 -7.52 -1.81
CA ASN A 538 3.13 -7.53 -0.57
C ASN A 538 2.99 -8.97 -0.01
N ASP A 539 2.59 -9.14 1.26
CA ASP A 539 2.48 -10.46 1.93
C ASP A 539 1.14 -10.67 2.68
N ALA A 540 0.56 -11.86 2.52
CA ALA A 540 -0.64 -12.36 3.18
C ALA A 540 -0.48 -13.84 3.56
N PRO A 541 -0.56 -14.22 4.86
CA PRO A 541 -0.38 -15.60 5.30
C PRO A 541 -1.35 -16.66 4.76
N ILE A 542 -2.54 -16.25 4.34
CA ILE A 542 -3.60 -17.18 3.90
C ILE A 542 -3.75 -17.16 2.39
N SER A 543 -4.03 -16.01 1.76
CA SER A 543 -4.16 -15.93 0.29
C SER A 543 -4.12 -14.50 -0.25
N GLY A 544 -3.75 -14.38 -1.52
CA GLY A 544 -3.77 -13.13 -2.27
C GLY A 544 -2.81 -12.10 -1.69
N ASP A 545 -1.52 -12.42 -1.70
CA ASP A 545 -0.43 -11.54 -1.28
C ASP A 545 -0.58 -10.13 -1.84
N ASP A 546 -0.73 -10.01 -3.16
CA ASP A 546 -0.79 -8.73 -3.85
C ASP A 546 -2.23 -8.24 -4.06
N ILE A 547 -3.16 -9.13 -4.42
CA ILE A 547 -4.60 -8.82 -4.52
C ILE A 547 -5.44 -10.00 -3.99
N TYR A 548 -6.38 -9.70 -3.10
CA TYR A 548 -7.51 -10.55 -2.71
C TYR A 548 -8.83 -9.81 -2.94
N SER A 549 -9.78 -10.43 -3.64
CA SER A 549 -11.08 -9.83 -3.97
C SER A 549 -12.24 -10.78 -3.71
N THR A 550 -13.31 -10.29 -3.09
CA THR A 550 -14.63 -10.94 -2.97
C THR A 550 -15.72 -10.18 -3.75
N GLY A 551 -15.45 -8.94 -4.18
CA GLY A 551 -16.28 -8.18 -5.13
C GLY A 551 -15.63 -8.06 -6.51
N SER A 552 -16.40 -7.62 -7.51
CA SER A 552 -15.94 -7.46 -8.89
C SER A 552 -14.70 -6.58 -9.00
N ILE A 553 -13.76 -6.97 -9.85
CA ILE A 553 -12.48 -6.27 -10.00
C ILE A 553 -11.96 -6.29 -11.44
N ALA A 554 -11.49 -5.13 -11.91
CA ALA A 554 -10.74 -4.97 -13.15
C ALA A 554 -9.28 -4.62 -12.83
N PHE A 555 -8.34 -5.50 -13.20
CA PHE A 555 -6.92 -5.34 -12.89
C PHE A 555 -6.01 -5.40 -14.14
N PRO A 556 -4.93 -4.59 -14.17
CA PRO A 556 -4.07 -4.41 -15.34
C PRO A 556 -3.05 -5.54 -15.50
N LYS A 557 -2.22 -5.47 -16.54
CA LYS A 557 -1.02 -6.34 -16.63
C LYS A 557 -0.07 -6.07 -15.46
N ALA A 558 0.50 -7.12 -14.89
CA ALA A 558 1.55 -7.00 -13.89
C ALA A 558 2.75 -6.21 -14.43
N VAL A 559 3.32 -5.33 -13.60
CA VAL A 559 4.49 -4.51 -13.97
C VAL A 559 5.75 -5.37 -14.02
N LYS A 560 6.65 -5.11 -14.97
CA LYS A 560 7.93 -5.84 -15.11
C LYS A 560 9.02 -5.38 -14.14
N ALA A 561 8.63 -5.22 -12.87
CA ALA A 561 9.55 -4.97 -11.76
C ALA A 561 10.35 -6.24 -11.41
N ARG A 562 11.27 -6.14 -10.45
CA ARG A 562 11.89 -7.29 -9.78
C ARG A 562 11.31 -7.44 -8.38
N LEU A 563 11.16 -8.68 -7.95
CA LEU A 563 10.99 -9.02 -6.53
C LEU A 563 12.29 -8.71 -5.78
N ASP A 564 12.21 -8.35 -4.50
CA ASP A 564 13.41 -8.02 -3.69
C ASP A 564 13.96 -9.20 -2.88
N GLY A 565 13.13 -10.22 -2.62
CA GLY A 565 13.51 -11.43 -1.89
C GLY A 565 13.76 -11.23 -0.40
N GLU A 566 13.37 -10.08 0.19
CA GLU A 566 13.65 -9.80 1.60
C GLU A 566 12.78 -10.63 2.56
N GLN A 567 11.59 -11.07 2.12
CA GLN A 567 10.75 -12.01 2.86
C GLN A 567 10.96 -13.46 2.38
N ASN A 568 10.91 -14.40 3.33
CA ASN A 568 10.76 -15.85 3.13
C ASN A 568 11.71 -16.57 2.15
N ASN A 569 12.86 -15.97 1.80
CA ASN A 569 13.89 -16.57 0.93
C ASN A 569 13.40 -16.82 -0.52
N VAL A 570 12.60 -15.89 -1.03
CA VAL A 570 11.99 -15.92 -2.39
C VAL A 570 12.92 -15.27 -3.43
N CYS A 571 12.63 -15.51 -4.71
CA CYS A 571 13.41 -15.04 -5.86
C CYS A 571 13.65 -13.52 -5.91
N THR A 572 14.66 -13.13 -6.70
CA THR A 572 14.90 -11.73 -7.10
C THR A 572 14.49 -11.47 -8.56
N ASP A 573 13.73 -12.38 -9.17
CA ASP A 573 13.45 -12.34 -10.59
C ASP A 573 12.39 -11.34 -11.04
N LYS A 574 12.31 -11.17 -12.37
CA LYS A 574 11.41 -10.20 -12.99
C LYS A 574 10.01 -10.75 -13.01
N ILE A 575 9.06 -9.95 -12.55
CA ILE A 575 7.65 -10.24 -12.72
C ILE A 575 7.32 -10.31 -14.22
N ASP A 576 6.66 -11.39 -14.63
CA ASP A 576 6.19 -11.60 -16.00
C ASP A 576 4.66 -11.60 -16.14
N GLY A 577 3.93 -11.84 -15.04
CA GLY A 577 2.48 -11.97 -15.03
C GLY A 577 1.86 -12.05 -13.62
N TRP A 578 0.55 -12.35 -13.62
CA TRP A 578 -0.24 -12.66 -12.42
C TRP A 578 -0.39 -14.17 -12.28
N TYR A 579 -0.46 -14.65 -11.04
CA TYR A 579 -0.54 -16.06 -10.69
C TYR A 579 -1.60 -16.31 -9.61
N ASP A 580 -2.25 -17.48 -9.65
CA ASP A 580 -3.12 -17.99 -8.59
C ASP A 580 -2.32 -18.07 -7.29
N ASP A 581 -2.90 -17.51 -6.24
CA ASP A 581 -2.33 -17.42 -4.91
C ASP A 581 -3.40 -17.68 -3.83
N SER A 582 -4.35 -18.54 -4.17
CA SER A 582 -5.44 -18.98 -3.29
C SER A 582 -4.94 -19.88 -2.15
N ALA A 583 -5.72 -20.01 -1.08
CA ALA A 583 -5.23 -20.57 0.20
C ALA A 583 -4.75 -22.03 0.17
N ASN A 584 -5.10 -22.80 -0.86
CA ASN A 584 -4.58 -24.16 -1.09
C ASN A 584 -3.60 -24.23 -2.28
N ASN A 585 -3.57 -23.19 -3.13
CA ASN A 585 -2.73 -23.09 -4.33
C ASN A 585 -1.95 -21.76 -4.28
N ARG A 586 -1.16 -21.58 -3.21
CA ARG A 586 -0.27 -20.41 -3.04
C ARG A 586 0.82 -20.42 -4.09
N TRP A 587 1.23 -19.26 -4.60
CA TRP A 587 2.26 -19.22 -5.65
C TRP A 587 3.62 -19.69 -5.10
N VAL A 588 4.23 -20.66 -5.79
CA VAL A 588 5.57 -21.18 -5.53
C VAL A 588 6.25 -21.40 -6.88
N GLY A 589 6.92 -20.36 -7.40
CA GLY A 589 7.64 -20.42 -8.67
C GLY A 589 9.15 -20.68 -8.57
N ASP A 590 9.64 -21.02 -7.37
CA ASP A 590 11.03 -21.43 -7.07
C ASP A 590 11.00 -22.70 -6.21
N ILE A 591 11.89 -23.66 -6.45
CA ILE A 591 12.08 -24.79 -5.53
C ILE A 591 12.86 -24.30 -4.30
N PRO A 592 12.29 -24.30 -3.08
CA PRO A 592 13.04 -23.95 -1.88
C PRO A 592 14.17 -24.96 -1.66
N ALA A 593 15.30 -24.56 -1.06
CA ALA A 593 16.55 -25.33 -1.01
C ALA A 593 16.53 -26.67 -0.24
N LYS A 594 15.34 -27.21 0.09
CA LYS A 594 15.06 -28.55 0.64
C LYS A 594 13.73 -29.16 0.14
N GLY A 595 12.99 -28.47 -0.72
CA GLY A 595 11.72 -28.94 -1.28
C GLY A 595 11.91 -29.78 -2.52
N THR A 596 10.80 -30.03 -3.23
CA THR A 596 10.74 -30.77 -4.48
C THR A 596 10.11 -29.91 -5.58
N THR A 597 10.22 -30.36 -6.83
CA THR A 597 9.42 -29.86 -7.96
C THR A 597 7.91 -29.98 -7.74
N ASP A 598 7.49 -30.91 -6.87
CA ASP A 598 6.09 -31.28 -6.68
C ASP A 598 5.39 -30.30 -5.73
N ASP A 599 6.17 -29.37 -5.14
CA ASP A 599 5.73 -28.22 -4.35
C ASP A 599 5.57 -26.93 -5.22
N ILE A 600 5.89 -26.97 -6.53
CA ILE A 600 5.76 -25.81 -7.44
C ILE A 600 4.30 -25.60 -7.84
N HIS A 601 3.82 -24.36 -7.70
CA HIS A 601 2.55 -23.89 -8.26
C HIS A 601 2.71 -22.52 -8.93
N ALA A 602 2.44 -22.48 -10.24
CA ALA A 602 2.62 -21.30 -11.08
C ALA A 602 1.48 -21.14 -12.10
N LYS A 603 0.23 -21.39 -11.69
CA LYS A 603 -0.96 -21.18 -12.54
C LYS A 603 -1.14 -19.70 -12.90
N SER A 604 -0.90 -19.34 -14.16
CA SER A 604 -1.05 -17.95 -14.60
C SER A 604 -2.52 -17.50 -14.67
N VAL A 605 -2.80 -16.30 -14.13
CA VAL A 605 -4.09 -15.61 -14.20
C VAL A 605 -3.98 -14.46 -15.21
N LYS A 606 -5.04 -14.22 -15.98
CA LYS A 606 -5.06 -13.20 -17.03
C LYS A 606 -5.52 -11.84 -16.46
N PRO A 607 -4.93 -10.72 -16.87
CA PRO A 607 -5.46 -9.40 -16.55
C PRO A 607 -6.77 -9.14 -17.29
N GLY A 608 -7.68 -8.38 -16.68
CA GLY A 608 -9.01 -8.12 -17.20
C GLY A 608 -10.02 -7.79 -16.10
N ALA A 609 -11.29 -7.75 -16.47
CA ALA A 609 -12.42 -7.65 -15.54
C ALA A 609 -12.91 -9.05 -15.13
N TYR A 610 -13.19 -9.20 -13.83
CA TYR A 610 -13.70 -10.41 -13.22
C TYR A 610 -14.92 -10.08 -12.36
N ASP A 611 -16.04 -10.75 -12.62
CA ASP A 611 -17.19 -10.77 -11.71
C ASP A 611 -16.93 -11.80 -10.61
N VAL A 612 -16.51 -11.31 -9.44
CA VAL A 612 -16.08 -12.13 -8.30
C VAL A 612 -17.17 -12.12 -7.23
N THR A 613 -17.30 -13.22 -6.49
CA THR A 613 -18.21 -13.34 -5.34
C THR A 613 -17.45 -13.85 -4.11
N GLU A 614 -18.05 -13.69 -2.93
CA GLU A 614 -17.51 -14.17 -1.66
C GLU A 614 -17.31 -15.70 -1.61
N ASP A 615 -18.14 -16.47 -2.34
CA ASP A 615 -18.01 -17.93 -2.46
C ASP A 615 -16.81 -18.38 -3.32
N THR A 616 -16.34 -17.54 -4.24
CA THR A 616 -15.21 -17.83 -5.15
C THR A 616 -14.27 -16.62 -5.26
N PRO A 617 -13.52 -16.30 -4.19
CA PRO A 617 -12.66 -15.13 -4.17
C PRO A 617 -11.50 -15.23 -5.17
N LEU A 618 -11.13 -14.11 -5.75
CA LEU A 618 -9.92 -13.97 -6.56
C LEU A 618 -8.74 -13.67 -5.63
N ALA A 619 -7.75 -14.56 -5.58
CA ALA A 619 -6.52 -14.39 -4.80
C ALA A 619 -5.32 -14.56 -5.74
N ILE A 620 -4.53 -13.50 -5.92
CA ILE A 620 -3.42 -13.49 -6.90
C ILE A 620 -2.14 -12.79 -6.42
N LYS A 621 -1.02 -13.28 -6.98
CA LYS A 621 0.36 -12.80 -6.79
C LYS A 621 0.90 -12.18 -8.07
N ALA A 622 1.63 -11.06 -7.96
CA ALA A 622 2.51 -10.59 -9.04
C ALA A 622 3.87 -11.29 -8.90
N ALA A 623 4.22 -12.15 -9.87
CA ALA A 623 5.37 -13.05 -9.79
C ALA A 623 5.87 -13.50 -11.18
N HIS A 624 6.55 -14.65 -11.25
CA HIS A 624 7.14 -15.21 -12.46
C HIS A 624 6.81 -16.71 -12.66
N THR A 625 6.97 -17.21 -13.87
CA THR A 625 7.07 -18.66 -14.12
C THR A 625 8.37 -19.24 -13.58
N TYR A 626 8.33 -20.52 -13.22
CA TYR A 626 9.52 -21.38 -13.13
C TYR A 626 9.92 -21.84 -14.55
N GLU A 627 11.18 -21.67 -14.94
CA GLU A 627 11.73 -22.17 -16.22
C GLU A 627 12.92 -23.11 -15.97
N ASP A 628 12.80 -24.35 -16.42
CA ASP A 628 13.86 -25.37 -16.34
C ASP A 628 13.80 -26.32 -17.56
N SER A 629 14.93 -26.88 -17.96
CA SER A 629 15.11 -27.53 -19.27
C SER A 629 16.27 -28.51 -19.34
N LEU A 630 16.00 -29.71 -19.85
CA LEU A 630 17.02 -30.69 -20.16
C LEU A 630 17.74 -30.33 -21.46
N ILE A 631 19.04 -30.06 -21.39
CA ILE A 631 19.92 -29.79 -22.53
C ILE A 631 20.85 -30.97 -22.84
N TYR A 632 21.38 -30.95 -24.07
CA TYR A 632 22.12 -32.08 -24.63
C TYR A 632 23.51 -31.65 -25.08
N ASP A 633 24.56 -32.17 -24.44
CA ASP A 633 25.94 -31.95 -24.83
C ASP A 633 26.40 -33.05 -25.81
N LYS A 634 27.04 -32.62 -26.91
CA LYS A 634 27.65 -33.50 -27.91
C LYS A 634 28.86 -34.29 -27.38
N ASN A 635 29.45 -33.86 -26.26
CA ASN A 635 30.53 -34.53 -25.52
C ASN A 635 31.74 -34.92 -26.40
N ALA A 636 32.01 -34.11 -27.41
CA ALA A 636 33.03 -34.35 -28.43
C ALA A 636 33.26 -33.08 -29.27
N ASP A 637 34.46 -32.50 -29.25
CA ASP A 637 34.80 -31.33 -30.06
C ASP A 637 34.59 -31.56 -31.57
N ASP A 638 34.86 -32.79 -32.04
CA ASP A 638 34.71 -33.22 -33.43
C ASP A 638 33.27 -33.60 -33.85
N ALA A 639 32.31 -33.60 -32.91
CA ALA A 639 30.90 -33.79 -33.23
C ALA A 639 30.24 -32.48 -33.75
N THR A 640 29.25 -32.63 -34.62
CA THR A 640 28.54 -31.55 -35.33
C THR A 640 27.02 -31.75 -35.26
N GLY A 641 26.23 -30.77 -35.68
CA GLY A 641 24.76 -30.80 -35.54
C GLY A 641 24.28 -30.17 -34.23
N ALA A 642 23.01 -30.37 -33.90
CA ALA A 642 22.36 -29.84 -32.71
C ALA A 642 21.25 -30.79 -32.24
N THR A 643 20.90 -30.74 -30.95
CA THR A 643 19.72 -31.39 -30.39
C THR A 643 18.98 -30.34 -29.56
N ASP A 644 17.72 -30.06 -29.90
CA ASP A 644 16.90 -29.07 -29.19
C ASP A 644 16.63 -29.50 -27.73
N PRO A 645 16.46 -28.57 -26.78
CA PRO A 645 16.17 -28.92 -25.39
C PRO A 645 14.84 -29.68 -25.22
N SER A 646 14.70 -30.34 -24.08
CA SER A 646 13.40 -30.77 -23.55
C SER A 646 13.07 -29.91 -22.33
N ASN A 647 12.44 -28.76 -22.58
CA ASN A 647 11.88 -27.89 -21.54
C ASN A 647 10.83 -28.66 -20.73
N GLY A 648 10.74 -28.38 -19.43
CA GLY A 648 9.56 -28.76 -18.65
C GLY A 648 8.33 -27.90 -18.99
N SER A 649 7.21 -28.23 -18.37
CA SER A 649 5.92 -27.57 -18.61
C SER A 649 5.07 -27.58 -17.35
N LEU A 650 4.08 -26.67 -17.27
CA LEU A 650 3.01 -26.76 -16.28
C LEU A 650 1.89 -27.71 -16.78
N ASP A 651 1.10 -28.27 -15.87
CA ASP A 651 -0.18 -28.93 -16.19
C ASP A 651 -1.34 -27.91 -16.32
N GLU A 652 -2.58 -28.38 -16.49
CA GLU A 652 -3.76 -27.49 -16.61
C GLU A 652 -4.13 -26.82 -15.27
N GLU A 653 -3.73 -27.45 -14.16
CA GLU A 653 -3.91 -26.98 -12.81
C GLU A 653 -2.88 -25.90 -12.42
N GLY A 654 -1.65 -25.99 -12.93
CA GLY A 654 -0.54 -25.05 -12.70
C GLY A 654 0.66 -25.63 -11.95
N HIS A 655 0.76 -26.95 -11.76
CA HIS A 655 1.90 -27.62 -11.12
C HIS A 655 2.99 -27.96 -12.14
N TRP A 656 4.24 -28.16 -11.68
CA TRP A 656 5.36 -28.47 -12.58
C TRP A 656 5.44 -29.94 -13.02
N VAL A 657 5.32 -30.17 -14.32
CA VAL A 657 5.54 -31.48 -14.96
C VAL A 657 7.03 -31.71 -15.15
N LYS A 658 7.70 -32.08 -14.05
CA LYS A 658 9.14 -32.44 -13.98
C LYS A 658 9.62 -33.52 -14.96
N ARG A 659 8.71 -34.33 -15.52
CA ARG A 659 9.04 -35.48 -16.38
C ARG A 659 9.03 -35.11 -17.85
N VAL A 660 10.22 -34.91 -18.42
CA VAL A 660 10.43 -34.51 -19.81
C VAL A 660 10.87 -35.68 -20.69
N SER A 661 10.37 -35.71 -21.94
CA SER A 661 10.76 -36.74 -22.91
C SER A 661 12.20 -36.51 -23.42
N VAL A 662 13.02 -37.55 -23.38
CA VAL A 662 14.42 -37.49 -23.85
C VAL A 662 14.44 -37.40 -25.38
N ARG A 663 15.18 -36.44 -25.94
CA ARG A 663 15.29 -36.27 -27.39
C ARG A 663 16.13 -37.37 -28.02
N LYS A 664 15.84 -37.67 -29.29
CA LYS A 664 16.75 -38.44 -30.14
C LYS A 664 17.94 -37.55 -30.51
N ASN A 665 19.14 -38.13 -30.46
CA ASN A 665 20.38 -37.44 -30.81
C ASN A 665 20.35 -36.87 -32.24
N GLY A 666 20.51 -35.55 -32.35
CA GLY A 666 20.71 -34.82 -33.60
C GLY A 666 22.18 -34.50 -33.92
N PHE A 667 23.12 -34.90 -33.04
CA PHE A 667 24.56 -34.75 -33.32
C PHE A 667 25.10 -35.87 -34.23
N ILE A 668 26.12 -35.54 -35.02
CA ILE A 668 26.82 -36.44 -35.94
C ILE A 668 28.32 -36.35 -35.65
N ARG A 669 28.96 -37.51 -35.41
CA ARG A 669 30.41 -37.65 -35.19
C ARG A 669 30.99 -38.66 -36.19
N ALA A 670 31.90 -38.21 -37.05
CA ALA A 670 32.39 -39.02 -38.17
C ALA A 670 33.23 -40.22 -37.69
N GLY A 671 32.87 -41.44 -38.09
CA GLY A 671 33.56 -42.67 -37.67
C GLY A 671 33.12 -43.22 -36.30
N TYR A 672 32.07 -42.63 -35.69
CA TYR A 672 31.51 -43.08 -34.42
C TYR A 672 30.01 -43.37 -34.54
N ARG A 673 29.50 -44.19 -33.61
CA ARG A 673 28.08 -44.46 -33.37
C ARG A 673 27.69 -43.84 -32.03
N PHE A 674 26.58 -43.10 -32.00
CA PHE A 674 25.93 -42.70 -30.76
C PHE A 674 25.42 -43.95 -30.04
N ILE A 675 25.75 -44.13 -28.76
CA ILE A 675 25.31 -45.28 -27.93
C ILE A 675 24.00 -44.94 -27.21
N GLY A 676 23.94 -43.74 -26.64
CA GLY A 676 22.91 -43.25 -25.72
C GLY A 676 23.38 -41.98 -25.03
N TRP A 677 22.49 -41.37 -24.27
CA TRP A 677 22.80 -40.25 -23.38
C TRP A 677 23.20 -40.75 -21.99
N ASN A 678 24.02 -39.97 -21.29
CA ASN A 678 24.40 -40.25 -19.90
C ASN A 678 24.45 -38.98 -19.04
N THR A 679 24.16 -39.06 -17.75
CA THR A 679 24.27 -37.91 -16.82
C THR A 679 25.72 -37.52 -16.48
N ALA A 680 26.70 -38.38 -16.80
CA ALA A 680 28.12 -38.08 -16.69
C ALA A 680 28.83 -38.16 -18.05
N ALA A 681 29.72 -37.20 -18.33
CA ALA A 681 30.47 -37.11 -19.59
C ALA A 681 31.37 -38.33 -19.88
N ASP A 682 31.76 -39.09 -18.84
CA ASP A 682 32.55 -40.32 -18.96
C ASP A 682 31.72 -41.61 -19.11
N GLY A 683 30.38 -41.51 -19.07
CA GLY A 683 29.46 -42.64 -19.17
C GLY A 683 29.24 -43.42 -17.87
N THR A 684 29.71 -42.92 -16.72
CA THR A 684 29.56 -43.60 -15.41
C THR A 684 28.22 -43.36 -14.72
N GLY A 685 27.42 -42.40 -15.17
CA GLY A 685 26.11 -42.07 -14.62
C GLY A 685 24.96 -42.89 -15.23
N ASP A 686 23.74 -42.38 -15.07
CA ASP A 686 22.51 -43.02 -15.53
C ASP A 686 22.26 -42.81 -17.02
N TRP A 687 21.63 -43.80 -17.67
CA TRP A 687 21.55 -43.92 -19.13
C TRP A 687 20.14 -43.68 -19.68
N TYR A 688 20.07 -42.89 -20.76
CA TYR A 688 18.81 -42.47 -21.39
C TYR A 688 18.88 -42.61 -22.91
N GLY A 689 17.75 -42.93 -23.57
CA GLY A 689 17.64 -43.02 -25.04
C GLY A 689 18.67 -43.92 -25.74
N VAL A 690 19.02 -45.07 -25.15
CA VAL A 690 20.06 -46.00 -25.63
C VAL A 690 19.64 -46.74 -26.90
N VAL A 691 20.54 -46.84 -27.88
CA VAL A 691 20.30 -47.45 -29.21
C VAL A 691 21.14 -48.70 -29.49
N ALA A 692 21.84 -49.25 -28.49
CA ALA A 692 22.76 -50.40 -28.62
C ALA A 692 22.12 -51.75 -28.20
N ALA A 693 21.71 -52.54 -29.19
CA ALA A 693 20.80 -53.70 -29.07
C ALA A 693 21.11 -54.79 -28.00
N ASP A 694 22.39 -55.07 -27.69
CA ASP A 694 22.80 -56.19 -26.82
C ASP A 694 23.58 -55.74 -25.55
N SER A 695 23.58 -54.44 -25.24
CA SER A 695 24.32 -53.89 -24.10
C SER A 695 23.53 -53.95 -22.78
N LEU A 696 24.23 -53.95 -21.64
CA LEU A 696 23.59 -53.81 -20.31
C LEU A 696 22.89 -52.44 -20.16
N ALA A 697 23.45 -51.38 -20.75
CA ALA A 697 22.85 -50.04 -20.73
C ALA A 697 21.45 -50.01 -21.39
N ALA A 698 21.23 -50.79 -22.45
CA ALA A 698 19.92 -50.86 -23.11
C ALA A 698 18.81 -51.50 -22.25
N LYS A 699 19.15 -52.20 -21.15
CA LYS A 699 18.17 -52.76 -20.20
C LYS A 699 17.74 -51.76 -19.12
N ASN A 700 18.50 -50.68 -18.95
CA ASN A 700 18.25 -49.64 -17.94
C ASN A 700 17.89 -48.28 -18.57
N SER A 701 17.78 -48.22 -19.91
CA SER A 701 17.53 -46.98 -20.65
C SER A 701 16.13 -46.43 -20.36
N LEU A 702 16.06 -45.17 -19.91
CA LEU A 702 14.81 -44.43 -19.80
C LEU A 702 14.62 -43.50 -21.01
N ASP A 703 13.39 -43.41 -21.51
CA ASP A 703 12.97 -42.45 -22.55
C ASP A 703 12.41 -41.14 -21.94
N VAL A 704 12.32 -41.07 -20.61
CA VAL A 704 11.84 -39.93 -19.82
C VAL A 704 12.89 -39.59 -18.76
N TYR A 705 13.15 -38.32 -18.58
CA TYR A 705 14.03 -37.74 -17.57
C TYR A 705 13.20 -36.97 -16.54
N GLU A 706 13.67 -36.87 -15.30
CA GLU A 706 13.05 -36.10 -14.22
C GLU A 706 13.98 -34.95 -13.83
N LEU A 707 13.55 -33.70 -14.06
CA LEU A 707 14.36 -32.49 -13.87
C LEU A 707 14.77 -32.30 -12.40
N LEU A 708 16.00 -31.83 -12.18
CA LEU A 708 16.65 -31.80 -10.88
C LEU A 708 16.71 -30.39 -10.27
N ASP A 709 16.13 -30.23 -9.08
CA ASP A 709 16.60 -29.32 -8.02
C ASP A 709 16.60 -27.78 -8.31
N GLY A 710 16.29 -27.37 -9.54
CA GLY A 710 15.98 -25.99 -9.95
C GLY A 710 17.16 -25.02 -9.98
N LYS A 711 18.39 -25.53 -10.17
CA LYS A 711 19.62 -24.70 -10.20
C LYS A 711 20.20 -24.53 -11.60
N GLY A 712 19.32 -24.57 -12.59
CA GLY A 712 19.59 -24.38 -14.01
C GLY A 712 19.75 -25.69 -14.77
N ASN A 713 19.49 -25.61 -16.08
CA ASN A 713 19.36 -26.71 -17.04
C ASN A 713 20.20 -27.97 -16.77
N ASP A 714 19.52 -29.10 -16.58
CA ASP A 714 20.13 -30.44 -16.56
C ASP A 714 20.85 -30.79 -17.87
N ILE A 715 21.97 -31.50 -17.79
CA ILE A 715 22.81 -31.83 -18.95
C ILE A 715 22.91 -33.35 -19.14
N LEU A 716 22.51 -33.81 -20.33
CA LEU A 716 22.79 -35.16 -20.83
C LEU A 716 23.91 -35.15 -21.87
N TYR A 717 24.94 -35.97 -21.63
CA TYR A 717 26.12 -36.09 -22.47
C TYR A 717 25.98 -37.24 -23.47
N ALA A 718 26.27 -37.00 -24.74
CA ALA A 718 26.29 -38.05 -25.77
C ALA A 718 27.46 -39.01 -25.56
N ILE A 719 27.21 -40.32 -25.46
CA ILE A 719 28.29 -41.32 -25.39
C ILE A 719 28.48 -41.96 -26.77
N TRP A 720 29.75 -42.08 -27.20
CA TRP A 720 30.13 -42.45 -28.56
C TRP A 720 31.01 -43.71 -28.61
N GLU A 721 30.62 -44.68 -29.41
CA GLU A 721 31.41 -45.87 -29.75
C GLU A 721 32.17 -45.63 -31.05
N LYS A 722 33.48 -45.90 -31.11
CA LYS A 722 34.21 -45.84 -32.38
C LYS A 722 33.78 -47.02 -33.25
N LEU A 723 33.32 -46.75 -34.48
CA LEU A 723 32.99 -47.81 -35.43
C LEU A 723 34.26 -48.58 -35.83
N PRO A 724 34.17 -49.91 -36.08
CA PRO A 724 35.30 -50.65 -36.61
C PRO A 724 35.70 -50.07 -37.96
N GLU A 725 37.00 -49.88 -38.17
CA GLU A 725 37.51 -49.31 -39.41
C GLU A 725 37.13 -50.22 -40.60
N PRO A 726 36.65 -49.64 -41.72
CA PRO A 726 36.22 -50.44 -42.86
C PRO A 726 37.41 -51.26 -43.37
N PRO A 727 37.22 -52.55 -43.70
CA PRO A 727 38.32 -53.45 -44.02
C PRO A 727 39.12 -52.89 -45.20
N THR A 728 40.42 -52.68 -44.98
CA THR A 728 41.34 -52.09 -45.95
C THR A 728 41.19 -52.79 -47.30
N PRO A 729 40.88 -52.06 -48.40
CA PRO A 729 40.58 -52.70 -49.68
C PRO A 729 41.80 -53.45 -50.20
N THR A 730 41.71 -54.79 -50.18
CA THR A 730 42.78 -55.68 -50.66
C THR A 730 43.18 -55.30 -52.09
N PRO A 731 44.48 -55.12 -52.38
CA PRO A 731 44.92 -54.63 -53.69
C PRO A 731 44.43 -55.55 -54.81
N LYS A 732 43.58 -54.99 -55.68
CA LYS A 732 42.93 -55.70 -56.78
C LYS A 732 43.98 -56.26 -57.75
N PRO A 733 44.05 -57.58 -57.99
CA PRO A 733 45.05 -58.16 -58.88
C PRO A 733 45.02 -57.57 -60.29
N GLN A 734 46.22 -57.27 -60.80
CA GLN A 734 46.43 -56.65 -62.10
C GLN A 734 46.01 -57.58 -63.26
N ALA A 735 45.23 -57.05 -64.21
CA ALA A 735 44.59 -57.86 -65.25
C ALA A 735 45.40 -57.94 -66.56
N THR A 736 45.77 -59.17 -66.96
CA THR A 736 46.28 -59.54 -68.29
C THR A 736 46.04 -61.04 -68.54
N PRO A 737 45.95 -61.52 -69.80
CA PRO A 737 45.26 -60.93 -70.95
C PRO A 737 44.22 -61.92 -71.56
N LYS A 738 43.25 -61.43 -72.35
CA LYS A 738 42.21 -62.26 -72.98
C LYS A 738 42.70 -62.91 -74.30
N PRO A 739 42.58 -64.23 -74.50
CA PRO A 739 42.88 -64.88 -75.79
C PRO A 739 41.95 -64.46 -76.94
N ALA A 740 42.41 -64.66 -78.17
CA ALA A 740 41.78 -64.13 -79.39
C ALA A 740 40.50 -64.88 -79.83
N ALA A 741 39.67 -64.20 -80.61
CA ALA A 741 38.54 -64.78 -81.34
C ALA A 741 38.83 -64.84 -82.86
N VAL A 742 38.31 -65.86 -83.54
CA VAL A 742 38.42 -66.06 -85.00
C VAL A 742 37.05 -65.80 -85.66
N LYS A 743 37.05 -65.44 -86.96
CA LYS A 743 35.96 -64.73 -87.66
C LYS A 743 35.04 -65.59 -88.53
N ALA A 744 33.81 -65.12 -88.68
CA ALA A 744 33.05 -65.00 -89.96
C ALA A 744 32.21 -63.70 -89.86
N SER A 745 32.16 -62.70 -90.76
CA SER A 745 31.97 -62.61 -92.23
C SER A 745 30.52 -62.92 -92.68
N VAL A 746 29.79 -62.12 -93.49
CA VAL A 746 30.01 -60.83 -94.23
C VAL A 746 28.62 -60.35 -94.80
N ALA A 747 28.27 -59.12 -95.23
CA ALA A 747 28.85 -57.75 -95.27
C ALA A 747 27.78 -56.63 -95.51
N THR A 748 28.09 -55.38 -95.13
CA THR A 748 27.73 -54.06 -95.75
C THR A 748 26.31 -53.70 -96.27
N SER A 749 25.79 -52.50 -95.89
CA SER A 749 25.72 -51.32 -96.78
C SER A 749 25.31 -49.97 -96.12
N LYS A 750 25.94 -48.86 -96.57
CA LYS A 750 25.48 -47.46 -96.88
C LYS A 750 24.25 -46.84 -96.15
N SER A 751 24.14 -45.51 -95.87
CA SER A 751 25.03 -44.32 -96.11
C SER A 751 24.52 -43.00 -95.43
N ALA A 752 25.46 -42.11 -95.07
CA ALA A 752 25.41 -40.61 -95.01
C ALA A 752 24.49 -39.80 -94.04
N LEU A 753 24.99 -38.58 -93.74
CA LEU A 753 24.47 -37.45 -92.92
C LEU A 753 23.81 -36.35 -93.82
N PRO A 754 23.07 -35.32 -93.31
CA PRO A 754 23.66 -34.07 -92.77
C PRO A 754 22.85 -33.30 -91.68
N LYS A 755 23.09 -31.98 -91.53
CA LYS A 755 22.80 -31.08 -90.37
C LYS A 755 21.64 -30.07 -90.58
N THR A 756 21.49 -29.15 -89.61
CA THR A 756 20.74 -27.85 -89.54
C THR A 756 19.33 -27.92 -88.93
N GLY A 757 18.83 -26.90 -88.21
CA GLY A 757 19.45 -25.60 -87.83
C GLY A 757 18.64 -24.77 -86.80
N ASP A 758 19.17 -23.59 -86.45
CA ASP A 758 18.78 -22.63 -85.38
C ASP A 758 17.36 -21.99 -85.56
N THR A 759 16.78 -21.16 -84.67
CA THR A 759 17.23 -20.30 -83.53
C THR A 759 16.22 -20.41 -82.35
N SER A 760 16.07 -19.58 -81.29
CA SER A 760 16.55 -18.26 -80.79
C SER A 760 16.25 -18.15 -79.27
N GLY A 761 16.75 -17.22 -78.45
CA GLY A 761 17.73 -16.13 -78.60
C GLY A 761 17.75 -15.18 -77.38
N SER A 762 18.85 -14.41 -77.17
CA SER A 762 19.10 -13.38 -76.11
C SER A 762 19.07 -13.82 -74.63
N ALA A 763 19.99 -13.50 -73.68
CA ALA A 763 21.05 -12.48 -73.49
C ALA A 763 20.56 -11.06 -73.09
N GLN A 764 21.22 -10.17 -72.31
CA GLN A 764 22.40 -10.11 -71.40
C GLN A 764 22.41 -8.66 -70.77
N ALA A 765 23.17 -8.21 -69.74
CA ALA A 765 23.78 -8.77 -68.50
C ALA A 765 24.48 -7.62 -67.68
N ALA A 766 25.02 -7.91 -66.47
CA ALA A 766 25.83 -7.03 -65.57
C ALA A 766 25.10 -5.84 -64.86
N GLY A 767 25.65 -5.16 -63.83
CA GLY A 767 26.76 -5.49 -62.90
C GLY A 767 27.45 -4.30 -62.17
N ILE A 768 28.11 -4.60 -61.04
CA ILE A 768 29.44 -4.06 -60.57
C ILE A 768 29.59 -2.68 -59.84
N LEU A 769 30.07 -2.73 -58.56
CA LEU A 769 30.88 -1.74 -57.77
C LEU A 769 30.27 -0.34 -57.42
N ALA A 770 30.78 0.50 -56.47
CA ALA A 770 32.02 0.51 -55.65
C ALA A 770 31.85 1.11 -54.20
N LEU A 771 32.97 1.40 -53.52
CA LEU A 771 33.16 1.83 -52.10
C LEU A 771 33.33 3.37 -51.89
N ILE A 772 33.57 3.78 -50.62
CA ILE A 772 34.09 5.07 -50.08
C ILE A 772 32.99 6.09 -49.65
N GLY A 773 33.04 6.74 -48.47
CA GLY A 773 33.91 6.56 -47.29
C GLY A 773 33.84 7.66 -46.20
N THR A 774 34.16 7.27 -44.95
CA THR A 774 34.79 8.05 -43.84
C THR A 774 34.36 9.49 -43.45
N ALA A 775 33.82 9.60 -42.21
CA ALA A 775 34.37 10.35 -41.05
C ALA A 775 33.79 11.73 -40.57
N LEU A 776 34.11 12.00 -39.28
CA LEU A 776 33.84 13.17 -38.39
C LEU A 776 32.43 13.35 -37.78
N ALA A 777 32.24 13.98 -36.60
CA ALA A 777 33.05 14.04 -35.34
C ALA A 777 32.32 14.86 -34.23
N GLY A 778 32.36 14.41 -32.96
CA GLY A 778 31.86 15.14 -31.77
C GLY A 778 30.33 15.20 -31.65
N LEU A 779 29.70 15.51 -30.50
CA LEU A 779 30.12 15.78 -29.11
C LEU A 779 29.34 14.80 -28.18
N SER A 780 29.62 14.56 -26.88
CA SER A 780 30.70 14.94 -25.95
C SER A 780 30.79 13.89 -24.83
N ARG A 781 31.82 13.93 -23.96
CA ARG A 781 31.99 12.98 -22.84
C ARG A 781 32.11 13.68 -21.47
N THR A 782 31.57 13.02 -20.44
CA THR A 782 31.94 13.16 -19.01
C THR A 782 31.55 14.43 -18.25
N ILE A 783 30.59 14.28 -17.31
CA ILE A 783 30.66 14.90 -15.97
C ILE A 783 30.49 13.79 -14.90
N ARG A 784 30.95 14.08 -13.68
CA ARG A 784 31.40 13.14 -12.63
C ARG A 784 30.28 12.37 -11.91
N ARG A 785 30.62 11.18 -11.40
CA ARG A 785 30.10 10.68 -10.10
C ARG A 785 30.87 11.34 -8.96
N SER A 786 30.19 11.79 -7.92
CA SER A 786 30.78 12.09 -6.61
C SER A 786 29.71 12.06 -5.51
N ASN A 787 30.16 11.73 -4.28
CA ASN A 787 29.44 11.76 -2.99
C ASN A 787 28.62 10.51 -2.61
N ARG A 788 29.17 9.76 -1.65
CA ARG A 788 28.43 9.08 -0.57
C ARG A 788 29.37 8.97 0.63
N ALA A 789 29.34 9.96 1.52
CA ALA A 789 30.21 10.07 2.68
C ALA A 789 29.67 11.09 3.71
N GLU A 790 28.44 10.85 4.18
CA GLU A 790 27.93 11.15 5.52
C GLU A 790 26.65 10.31 5.72
#